data_AF-A0A4U1IY33-F1
#
_entry.id   AF-A0A4U1IY33-F1
#
_cell.length_a   1.000
_cell.length_b   1.000
_cell.length_c   1.000
_cell.angle_alpha   90.00
_cell.angle_beta   90.00
_cell.angle_gamma   90.00
#
_symmetry.space_group_name_H-M   'P 1'
#
loop_
_entity.id
_entity.type
_entity.pdbx_description
1 polymer ?
#
loop_
_entity_poly.entity_id
_entity_poly.type
_entity_poly.pdbx_seq_one_letter_code
_entity_poly.pdbx_strand_id
1 'polypeptide(L)'
;MPIQISHLTPKPSDVTERNPLEKRPSLAARPDNPARASYPRRPVRREKIVILGGGMAALTTAFELTSVPGWEDHYEVTVYQHGHRLGGKGASGRNRERFDRIEEHGLHLFYGFYDNAFSVMRRCYEALGRPAGAPLATLEDAFKPHSLIVFEEPSEGTWQHQPLLFPRNSDPPGLGHKVPTPAELIPIMLQFLLDLFDAQPALRGGADTTPQPRSVGLRVLRRGVARLLASLRDLLAPPARGLVAVRREELLRRLLAWSAAAFRRGERLLARQPEIRSAWVAVDITLAMIRGMIADGLTDQDDVDWRRLDHEDFRAWLMRHGASASSVRASTVSGVYAGAYSAGREIGAGTGLHWTLRMLYTYRGAIFYKMQAGMGDVIFAPLYEVLRRRGVRFRFFHRVDKLRLSADRRRVAAIEIGRQIAVKDGADYTPLIDVKGLPCWPSEPLYEQLVGGDALRASGESLEDWGAQFPDQEPPLVLEDGRDFDRVVLGVGLGVVPALCEEIVADAGNPRFAAMLREVTTTPTVSAQLWKRDDLRATGWPLPPPVMIPYAAPLDTWADMSHLLPRESFPEPGGPRSLAYLTAAMDDDEPPPIERSAYVGYAARQLQRVRTLTARHLDTSAAHLWPAISRPDGALDRSRLHAPASSDDPLAFQHHSPVQHPSDRYVLSPRGTTRHRLAADESGYKNLVLAGDWTLTPMNLGCVEAATMSGIRAAQVLTGLPIPMHDDWLRGRAAAPPRAPLYIERGLNESTSPPYDARSSVMVATLLQADPRRLRDLCGRHLGLHEERVYIPLGPMVVFYAQDNRLLSAVDAKGAVAERDFGFLVPVVICERRGGRLDPRALGAYIPALWVDLGAALIGGREVLGFPKGHADLGFEAQASGALALHVDAWLPPEGGDALTPWRHERLVEVRDAGEGAPAVSLLDALRASHDAAWLGAAGLDGCAQGQVLALGVDCLRTGSVSMVFLKQFRDAARRELACYQAIIEAPCRRIGSSRVNTRLPRPIEVSVLRRTGLADALGLVGEGDDEERVRLRALAGVYMELDFTIGAGEVVNPRRDRHDGVR
;
A
#
# COMPACT_ATOMS: atom_id res chain seq x y z
N MET A 1 -31.33 -18.97 -52.04
CA MET A 1 -30.88 -20.24 -52.67
C MET A 1 -30.39 -21.17 -51.56
N PRO A 2 -30.96 -22.37 -51.41
CA PRO A 2 -30.58 -23.31 -50.36
C PRO A 2 -29.46 -24.25 -50.86
N ILE A 3 -28.50 -24.60 -50.01
CA ILE A 3 -27.51 -25.63 -50.32
C ILE A 3 -27.74 -26.82 -49.39
N GLN A 4 -27.93 -27.97 -50.05
CA GLN A 4 -28.20 -29.29 -49.52
C GLN A 4 -27.05 -29.84 -48.67
N ILE A 5 -27.42 -30.57 -47.62
CA ILE A 5 -26.54 -31.48 -46.88
C ILE A 5 -26.64 -32.86 -47.53
N SER A 6 -25.50 -33.44 -47.92
CA SER A 6 -25.41 -34.81 -48.41
C SER A 6 -24.76 -35.73 -47.36
N HIS A 7 -25.41 -36.88 -47.16
CA HIS A 7 -24.99 -38.00 -46.35
C HIS A 7 -23.79 -38.73 -46.97
N LEU A 8 -22.88 -39.27 -46.15
CA LEU A 8 -22.17 -40.52 -46.45
C LEU A 8 -21.90 -41.31 -45.16
N THR A 9 -22.34 -42.56 -45.18
CA THR A 9 -22.18 -43.65 -44.21
C THR A 9 -20.78 -44.28 -44.27
N PRO A 10 -20.27 -44.87 -43.16
CA PRO A 10 -19.05 -45.67 -43.19
C PRO A 10 -19.34 -47.19 -43.20
N LYS A 11 -18.42 -47.98 -43.78
CA LYS A 11 -18.32 -49.43 -43.60
C LYS A 11 -16.85 -49.86 -43.41
N PRO A 12 -16.61 -51.05 -42.80
CA PRO A 12 -15.54 -51.27 -41.83
C PRO A 12 -14.55 -52.39 -42.22
N SER A 13 -13.44 -52.50 -41.47
CA SER A 13 -12.52 -53.64 -41.23
C SER A 13 -11.13 -53.06 -40.89
N ASP A 14 -10.26 -53.61 -40.04
CA ASP A 14 -10.18 -54.95 -39.48
C ASP A 14 -9.36 -54.95 -38.17
N VAL A 15 -9.54 -56.04 -37.43
CA VAL A 15 -9.09 -56.38 -36.08
C VAL A 15 -7.57 -56.67 -36.00
N THR A 16 -6.93 -56.39 -34.86
CA THR A 16 -6.06 -57.35 -34.15
C THR A 16 -5.66 -56.89 -32.73
N GLU A 17 -5.91 -57.78 -31.79
CA GLU A 17 -5.60 -57.71 -30.35
C GLU A 17 -4.09 -57.84 -30.05
N ARG A 18 -3.63 -57.24 -28.94
CA ARG A 18 -3.01 -57.94 -27.79
C ARG A 18 -2.49 -56.95 -26.73
N ASN A 19 -2.94 -57.14 -25.49
CA ASN A 19 -2.36 -56.65 -24.23
C ASN A 19 -1.49 -57.81 -23.64
N PRO A 20 -0.45 -57.64 -22.80
CA PRO A 20 -0.59 -57.05 -21.44
C PRO A 20 0.61 -56.24 -20.88
N LEU A 21 0.28 -55.27 -20.02
CA LEU A 21 0.94 -54.87 -18.74
C LEU A 21 2.46 -55.10 -18.55
N GLU A 22 3.22 -54.02 -18.35
CA GLU A 22 3.96 -53.68 -17.11
C GLU A 22 5.12 -52.66 -17.30
N LYS A 23 5.34 -51.86 -16.23
CA LYS A 23 6.56 -51.11 -15.84
C LYS A 23 6.83 -49.72 -16.46
N ARG A 24 6.62 -48.70 -15.62
CA ARG A 24 7.27 -47.37 -15.67
C ARG A 24 8.80 -47.54 -15.57
N PRO A 25 9.60 -46.70 -16.27
CA PRO A 25 10.32 -45.66 -15.53
C PRO A 25 10.54 -44.33 -16.28
N SER A 26 10.67 -43.26 -15.46
CA SER A 26 11.39 -41.99 -15.63
C SER A 26 11.37 -41.25 -16.98
N LEU A 27 10.76 -40.06 -16.97
CA LEU A 27 10.98 -39.01 -17.98
C LEU A 27 12.44 -38.53 -17.94
N ALA A 28 13.19 -38.89 -18.99
CA ALA A 28 14.40 -38.21 -19.43
C ALA A 28 14.16 -37.61 -20.84
N ALA A 29 14.94 -36.59 -21.16
CA ALA A 29 14.64 -35.52 -22.10
C ALA A 29 14.73 -35.86 -23.60
N ARG A 30 13.95 -35.07 -24.38
CA ARG A 30 14.05 -34.68 -25.83
C ARG A 30 13.58 -35.70 -26.89
N PRO A 31 13.16 -35.29 -28.12
CA PRO A 31 13.39 -34.01 -28.82
C PRO A 31 12.16 -33.37 -29.50
N ASP A 32 12.41 -32.23 -30.15
CA ASP A 32 11.53 -31.33 -30.89
C ASP A 32 10.48 -32.00 -31.80
N ASN A 33 9.23 -31.49 -31.72
CA ASN A 33 8.22 -31.72 -32.76
C ASN A 33 7.89 -30.38 -33.45
N PRO A 34 8.21 -30.22 -34.74
CA PRO A 34 7.95 -28.98 -35.48
C PRO A 34 6.48 -28.88 -35.89
N ALA A 35 6.03 -27.66 -36.16
CA ALA A 35 4.73 -27.30 -36.75
C ALA A 35 3.48 -27.42 -35.86
N ARG A 36 3.40 -26.56 -34.83
CA ARG A 36 2.12 -25.90 -34.52
C ARG A 36 2.02 -24.67 -35.40
N ALA A 37 1.17 -24.72 -36.41
CA ALA A 37 0.74 -23.54 -37.13
C ALA A 37 0.06 -22.59 -36.12
N SER A 38 0.81 -21.58 -35.68
CA SER A 38 0.27 -20.47 -34.91
C SER A 38 -0.69 -19.73 -35.82
N TYR A 39 -1.98 -19.73 -35.49
CA TYR A 39 -2.83 -18.62 -35.90
C TYR A 39 -2.12 -17.34 -35.45
N PRO A 40 -1.85 -16.37 -36.33
CA PRO A 40 -1.24 -15.12 -35.90
C PRO A 40 -2.19 -14.49 -34.88
N ARG A 41 -1.80 -14.53 -33.60
CA ARG A 41 -2.39 -13.64 -32.59
C ARG A 41 -2.21 -12.25 -33.18
N ARG A 42 -3.31 -11.55 -33.46
CA ARG A 42 -3.24 -10.11 -33.74
C ARG A 42 -2.42 -9.50 -32.60
N PRO A 43 -1.31 -8.78 -32.88
CA PRO A 43 -0.52 -8.17 -31.82
C PRO A 43 -1.45 -7.27 -31.02
N VAL A 44 -1.59 -7.55 -29.73
CA VAL A 44 -2.25 -6.63 -28.81
C VAL A 44 -1.37 -5.39 -28.81
N ARG A 45 -1.94 -4.26 -29.25
CA ARG A 45 -1.23 -2.97 -29.22
C ARG A 45 -0.83 -2.70 -27.77
N ARG A 46 0.47 -2.51 -27.53
CA ARG A 46 1.00 -2.08 -26.22
C ARG A 46 0.45 -0.70 -25.88
N GLU A 47 0.02 -0.53 -24.64
CA GLU A 47 -0.44 0.75 -24.11
C GLU A 47 0.78 1.68 -23.95
N LYS A 48 0.71 2.87 -24.56
CA LYS A 48 1.80 3.85 -24.53
C LYS A 48 1.66 4.73 -23.29
N ILE A 49 2.64 4.66 -22.39
CA ILE A 49 2.69 5.43 -21.15
C ILE A 49 3.77 6.50 -21.28
N VAL A 50 3.35 7.76 -21.20
CA VAL A 50 4.24 8.92 -21.16
C VAL A 50 4.37 9.40 -19.71
N ILE A 51 5.60 9.55 -19.22
CA ILE A 51 5.91 10.07 -17.90
C ILE A 51 6.61 11.43 -18.07
N LEU A 52 6.06 12.45 -17.44
CA LEU A 52 6.55 13.83 -17.53
C LEU A 52 7.37 14.15 -16.28
N GLY A 53 8.69 14.31 -16.43
CA GLY A 53 9.64 14.53 -15.35
C GLY A 53 10.38 13.25 -14.93
N GLY A 54 11.60 13.42 -14.42
CA GLY A 54 12.51 12.35 -14.01
C GLY A 54 12.86 12.35 -12.53
N GLY A 55 11.97 12.86 -11.66
CA GLY A 55 12.13 12.80 -10.21
C GLY A 55 11.81 11.43 -9.60
N MET A 56 11.98 11.29 -8.28
CA MET A 56 11.78 10.01 -7.58
C MET A 56 10.41 9.37 -7.82
N ALA A 57 9.32 10.14 -7.80
CA ALA A 57 7.97 9.61 -8.02
C ALA A 57 7.80 9.05 -9.44
N ALA A 58 8.28 9.78 -10.44
CA ALA A 58 8.25 9.36 -11.85
C ALA A 58 9.06 8.08 -12.09
N LEU A 59 10.30 8.04 -11.58
CA LEU A 59 11.19 6.89 -11.75
C LEU A 59 10.72 5.67 -10.95
N THR A 60 10.13 5.87 -9.77
CA THR A 60 9.47 4.79 -9.03
C THR A 60 8.28 4.24 -9.81
N THR A 61 7.47 5.11 -10.43
CA THR A 61 6.35 4.67 -11.28
C THR A 61 6.85 3.77 -12.41
N ALA A 62 7.88 4.21 -13.14
CA ALA A 62 8.50 3.40 -14.20
C ALA A 62 9.11 2.10 -13.67
N PHE A 63 9.75 2.15 -12.51
CA PHE A 63 10.40 0.98 -11.90
C PHE A 63 9.38 -0.08 -11.49
N GLU A 64 8.28 0.31 -10.85
CA GLU A 64 7.23 -0.62 -10.46
C GLU A 64 6.47 -1.17 -11.66
N LEU A 65 6.15 -0.34 -12.66
CA LEU A 65 5.56 -0.78 -13.93
C LEU A 65 6.40 -1.88 -14.59
N THR A 66 7.70 -1.65 -14.67
CA THR A 66 8.65 -2.59 -15.30
C THR A 66 9.09 -3.73 -14.38
N SER A 67 8.56 -3.80 -13.16
CA SER A 67 8.76 -4.93 -12.24
C SER A 67 7.61 -5.94 -12.30
N VAL A 68 6.53 -5.64 -13.01
CA VAL A 68 5.44 -6.59 -13.27
C VAL A 68 5.92 -7.63 -14.31
N PRO A 69 5.76 -8.95 -14.06
CA PRO A 69 6.14 -9.97 -15.04
C PRO A 69 5.41 -9.79 -16.38
N GLY A 70 6.17 -9.81 -17.49
CA GLY A 70 5.61 -9.67 -18.84
C GLY A 70 5.12 -8.26 -19.20
N TRP A 71 5.49 -7.23 -18.43
CA TRP A 71 5.08 -5.85 -18.68
C TRP A 71 5.41 -5.36 -20.10
N GLU A 72 6.48 -5.88 -20.70
CA GLU A 72 6.94 -5.52 -22.04
C GLU A 72 5.93 -5.90 -23.13
N ASP A 73 5.05 -6.88 -22.89
CA ASP A 73 3.97 -7.24 -23.81
C ASP A 73 2.76 -6.31 -23.70
N HIS A 74 2.71 -5.51 -22.63
CA HIS A 74 1.57 -4.66 -22.28
C HIS A 74 1.85 -3.18 -22.44
N TYR A 75 3.09 -2.72 -22.20
CA TYR A 75 3.40 -1.30 -22.09
C TYR A 75 4.59 -0.85 -22.95
N GLU A 76 4.51 0.39 -23.42
CA GLU A 76 5.64 1.16 -23.94
C GLU A 76 5.82 2.40 -23.07
N VAL A 77 6.92 2.50 -22.32
CA VAL A 77 7.13 3.58 -21.34
C VAL A 77 8.18 4.57 -21.85
N THR A 78 7.82 5.85 -21.90
CA THR A 78 8.73 6.95 -22.27
C THR A 78 8.75 8.02 -21.18
N VAL A 79 9.93 8.38 -20.70
CA VAL A 79 10.16 9.46 -19.72
C VAL A 79 10.70 10.69 -20.47
N TYR A 80 10.00 11.82 -20.36
CA TYR A 80 10.45 13.11 -20.87
C TYR A 80 11.07 13.93 -19.75
N GLN A 81 12.29 14.40 -19.99
CA GLN A 81 13.11 15.12 -19.01
C GLN A 81 13.56 16.46 -19.58
N HIS A 82 13.34 17.52 -18.79
CA HIS A 82 13.90 18.85 -19.00
C HIS A 82 15.41 18.83 -18.72
N GLY A 83 16.23 19.39 -19.59
CA GLY A 83 17.69 19.38 -19.43
C GLY A 83 18.32 17.98 -19.55
N HIS A 84 19.54 17.83 -19.02
CA HIS A 84 20.43 16.69 -19.30
C HIS A 84 20.45 15.59 -18.24
N ARG A 85 19.86 15.82 -17.05
CA ARG A 85 19.94 14.85 -15.94
C ARG A 85 18.60 14.57 -15.26
N LEU A 86 18.51 13.40 -14.65
CA LEU A 86 17.36 12.96 -13.84
C LEU A 86 17.57 13.33 -12.36
N GLY A 87 16.50 13.20 -11.57
CA GLY A 87 16.53 13.33 -10.12
C GLY A 87 15.55 14.35 -9.55
N GLY A 88 15.08 15.29 -10.38
CA GLY A 88 14.23 16.39 -9.92
C GLY A 88 14.88 17.11 -8.72
N LYS A 89 14.12 17.30 -7.63
CA LYS A 89 14.64 17.92 -6.39
C LYS A 89 15.86 17.23 -5.78
N GLY A 90 16.09 15.95 -6.08
CA GLY A 90 17.25 15.21 -5.59
C GLY A 90 18.41 15.13 -6.59
N ALA A 91 18.36 15.88 -7.69
CA ALA A 91 19.42 15.88 -8.69
C ALA A 91 20.74 16.35 -8.06
N SER A 92 21.83 15.69 -8.45
CA SER A 92 23.20 16.09 -8.13
C SER A 92 24.07 16.00 -9.38
N GLY A 93 25.22 16.66 -9.36
CA GLY A 93 26.17 16.66 -10.47
C GLY A 93 27.62 16.50 -10.04
N ARG A 94 28.44 16.03 -10.98
CA ARG A 94 29.90 16.03 -10.91
C ARG A 94 30.46 17.20 -11.69
N ASN A 95 31.10 18.13 -10.98
CA ASN A 95 31.72 19.28 -11.62
C ASN A 95 33.12 18.92 -12.09
N ARG A 96 33.23 18.50 -13.36
CA ARG A 96 34.49 18.09 -14.00
C ARG A 96 35.54 19.20 -14.02
N GLU A 97 35.12 20.45 -14.11
CA GLU A 97 36.02 21.61 -14.09
C GLU A 97 36.54 21.92 -12.67
N ARG A 98 35.93 21.33 -11.63
CA ARG A 98 36.29 21.49 -10.23
C ARG A 98 36.51 20.14 -9.56
N PHE A 99 37.37 19.34 -10.15
CA PHE A 99 37.89 18.09 -9.59
C PHE A 99 36.80 17.03 -9.35
N ASP A 100 35.83 16.90 -10.25
CA ASP A 100 34.70 15.97 -10.15
C ASP A 100 33.96 16.06 -8.81
N ARG A 101 34.00 17.24 -8.16
CA ARG A 101 33.33 17.44 -6.87
C ARG A 101 31.83 17.26 -7.02
N ILE A 102 31.20 16.78 -5.95
CA ILE A 102 29.77 16.51 -5.88
C ILE A 102 29.06 17.84 -5.57
N GLU A 103 28.17 18.25 -6.47
CA GLU A 103 27.37 19.47 -6.34
C GLU A 103 25.89 19.13 -6.19
N GLU A 104 25.28 19.52 -5.07
CA GLU A 104 23.91 19.12 -4.69
C GLU A 104 23.10 20.28 -4.06
N HIS A 105 21.78 20.13 -4.10
CA HIS A 105 20.83 21.01 -3.42
C HIS A 105 20.25 20.33 -2.16
N GLY A 106 20.75 20.68 -0.97
CA GLY A 106 20.28 20.13 0.31
C GLY A 106 21.24 19.11 0.93
N LEU A 107 20.81 18.44 2.01
CA LEU A 107 21.66 17.48 2.74
C LEU A 107 21.64 16.04 2.18
N HIS A 108 20.60 15.67 1.43
CA HIS A 108 20.42 14.33 0.83
C HIS A 108 20.67 13.15 1.80
N LEU A 109 19.93 13.13 2.90
CA LEU A 109 19.89 12.01 3.87
C LEU A 109 18.62 11.18 3.69
N PHE A 110 18.73 9.87 3.90
CA PHE A 110 17.55 9.01 4.08
C PHE A 110 17.28 8.83 5.56
N TYR A 111 16.03 9.00 5.97
CA TYR A 111 15.62 8.55 7.29
C TYR A 111 15.52 7.02 7.32
N GLY A 112 15.87 6.39 8.43
CA GLY A 112 15.81 4.93 8.56
C GLY A 112 14.40 4.32 8.53
N PHE A 113 13.34 5.14 8.49
CA PHE A 113 11.96 4.68 8.28
C PHE A 113 11.47 4.81 6.83
N TYR A 114 12.32 5.29 5.90
CA TYR A 114 12.00 5.39 4.46
C TYR A 114 11.95 4.00 3.80
N ASP A 115 11.11 3.13 4.35
CA ASP A 115 11.01 1.71 4.02
C ASP A 115 10.63 1.51 2.55
N ASN A 116 9.74 2.34 1.99
CA ASN A 116 9.39 2.21 0.57
C ASN A 116 10.57 2.61 -0.34
N ALA A 117 11.24 3.73 -0.05
CA ALA A 117 12.41 4.15 -0.80
C ALA A 117 13.56 3.14 -0.72
N PHE A 118 13.86 2.61 0.48
CA PHE A 118 14.85 1.55 0.64
C PHE A 118 14.45 0.24 -0.06
N SER A 119 13.17 -0.12 -0.06
CA SER A 119 12.66 -1.31 -0.77
C SER A 119 12.83 -1.20 -2.29
N VAL A 120 12.50 -0.04 -2.88
CA VAL A 120 12.75 0.25 -4.29
C VAL A 120 14.25 0.18 -4.60
N MET A 121 15.07 0.85 -3.79
CA MET A 121 16.51 0.86 -4.02
C MET A 121 17.15 -0.51 -3.83
N ARG A 122 16.72 -1.30 -2.84
CA ARG A 122 17.22 -2.68 -2.65
C ARG A 122 17.02 -3.51 -3.92
N ARG A 123 15.80 -3.56 -4.44
CA ARG A 123 15.48 -4.26 -5.71
C ARG A 123 16.21 -3.65 -6.90
N CYS A 124 16.44 -2.35 -6.91
CA CYS A 124 17.19 -1.68 -7.97
C CYS A 124 18.67 -2.10 -7.96
N TYR A 125 19.35 -2.11 -6.81
CA TYR A 125 20.73 -2.57 -6.68
C TYR A 125 20.87 -4.07 -7.00
N GLU A 126 19.90 -4.90 -6.58
CA GLU A 126 19.83 -6.31 -6.95
C GLU A 126 19.72 -6.50 -8.47
N ALA A 127 18.84 -5.74 -9.14
CA ALA A 127 18.69 -5.77 -10.59
C ALA A 127 19.87 -5.15 -11.35
N LEU A 128 20.57 -4.20 -10.73
CA LEU A 128 21.75 -3.56 -11.29
C LEU A 128 22.93 -4.53 -11.39
N GLY A 129 23.08 -5.40 -10.38
CA GLY A 129 23.99 -6.54 -10.40
C GLY A 129 25.46 -6.16 -10.60
N ARG A 130 25.94 -5.09 -9.95
CA ARG A 130 27.34 -4.66 -10.07
C ARG A 130 28.30 -5.77 -9.62
N PRO A 131 29.44 -5.98 -10.30
CA PRO A 131 30.43 -6.98 -9.91
C PRO A 131 30.93 -6.78 -8.47
N ALA A 132 31.28 -7.87 -7.79
CA ALA A 132 31.92 -7.81 -6.48
C ALA A 132 33.22 -6.96 -6.56
N GLY A 133 33.39 -6.02 -5.63
CA GLY A 133 34.53 -5.09 -5.61
C GLY A 133 34.31 -3.81 -6.42
N ALA A 134 33.26 -3.71 -7.24
CA ALA A 134 32.90 -2.45 -7.88
C ALA A 134 32.47 -1.40 -6.83
N PRO A 135 32.73 -0.10 -7.05
CA PRO A 135 32.25 0.96 -6.17
C PRO A 135 30.73 0.89 -5.97
N LEU A 136 30.31 0.88 -4.70
CA LEU A 136 28.89 0.85 -4.31
C LEU A 136 28.15 -0.30 -5.01
N ALA A 137 28.69 -1.52 -4.89
CA ALA A 137 28.11 -2.70 -5.54
C ALA A 137 26.75 -3.08 -4.92
N THR A 138 26.60 -2.90 -3.61
CA THR A 138 25.38 -3.21 -2.87
C THR A 138 24.73 -1.97 -2.27
N LEU A 139 23.45 -2.09 -1.86
CA LEU A 139 22.75 -1.04 -1.13
C LEU A 139 23.49 -0.69 0.18
N GLU A 140 24.00 -1.70 0.88
CA GLU A 140 24.73 -1.56 2.13
C GLU A 140 26.10 -0.87 1.94
N ASP A 141 26.70 -0.96 0.75
CA ASP A 141 27.87 -0.15 0.39
C ASP A 141 27.49 1.31 0.13
N ALA A 142 26.32 1.53 -0.50
CA ALA A 142 25.84 2.84 -0.91
C ALA A 142 25.28 3.69 0.25
N PHE A 143 24.76 3.08 1.31
CA PHE A 143 24.15 3.75 2.45
C PHE A 143 24.81 3.35 3.77
N LYS A 144 25.33 4.32 4.54
CA LYS A 144 25.93 4.06 5.86
C LYS A 144 25.15 4.76 6.99
N PRO A 145 24.95 4.08 8.13
CA PRO A 145 24.12 4.59 9.21
C PRO A 145 24.74 5.80 9.90
N HIS A 146 23.89 6.75 10.28
CA HIS A 146 24.22 7.96 11.02
C HIS A 146 23.24 8.16 12.19
N SER A 147 23.78 8.41 13.38
CA SER A 147 22.99 8.39 14.63
C SER A 147 23.13 9.65 15.47
N LEU A 148 24.11 10.52 15.18
CA LEU A 148 24.35 11.72 15.96
C LEU A 148 23.58 12.90 15.35
N ILE A 149 22.62 13.45 16.08
CA ILE A 149 22.01 14.73 15.74
C ILE A 149 22.45 15.76 16.77
N VAL A 150 22.83 16.94 16.33
CA VAL A 150 23.15 18.06 17.22
C VAL A 150 22.10 19.15 17.05
N PHE A 151 21.44 19.50 18.15
CA PHE A 151 20.49 20.60 18.15
C PHE A 151 21.18 21.82 18.75
N GLU A 152 21.05 22.98 18.14
CA GLU A 152 21.59 24.21 18.72
C GLU A 152 20.48 24.94 19.47
N GLU A 153 20.76 25.26 20.73
CA GLU A 153 19.78 25.93 21.59
C GLU A 153 20.31 27.28 22.08
N PRO A 154 19.56 28.39 21.87
CA PRO A 154 19.95 29.68 22.40
C PRO A 154 19.70 29.73 23.91
N SER A 155 20.73 30.05 24.69
CA SER A 155 20.69 30.17 26.15
C SER A 155 21.54 31.36 26.61
N GLU A 156 20.94 32.29 27.37
CA GLU A 156 21.61 33.50 27.89
C GLU A 156 22.37 34.33 26.82
N GLY A 157 21.85 34.37 25.57
CA GLY A 157 22.47 35.11 24.46
C GLY A 157 23.60 34.36 23.74
N THR A 158 23.86 33.11 24.09
CA THR A 158 24.85 32.23 23.44
C THR A 158 24.23 30.95 22.91
N TRP A 159 24.82 30.35 21.89
CA TRP A 159 24.39 29.04 21.38
C TRP A 159 25.01 27.91 22.19
N GLN A 160 24.25 26.85 22.43
CA GLN A 160 24.71 25.65 23.14
C GLN A 160 24.44 24.40 22.30
N HIS A 161 25.49 23.59 22.12
CA HIS A 161 25.37 22.28 21.49
C HIS A 161 24.57 21.33 22.38
N GLN A 162 23.49 20.77 21.85
CA GLN A 162 22.67 19.73 22.47
C GLN A 162 22.78 18.44 21.65
N PRO A 163 23.87 17.66 21.79
CA PRO A 163 24.04 16.42 21.03
C PRO A 163 23.12 15.33 21.56
N LEU A 164 22.46 14.62 20.65
CA LEU A 164 21.70 13.42 20.92
C LEU A 164 22.20 12.27 20.04
N LEU A 165 22.69 11.22 20.68
CA LEU A 165 23.02 9.97 20.01
C LEU A 165 21.80 9.06 20.00
N PHE A 166 21.18 8.90 18.84
CA PHE A 166 20.05 8.00 18.66
C PHE A 166 20.51 6.54 18.71
N PRO A 167 19.75 5.65 19.38
CA PRO A 167 20.12 4.24 19.44
C PRO A 167 20.14 3.60 18.04
N ARG A 168 20.82 2.46 17.92
CA ARG A 168 20.80 1.63 16.72
C ARG A 168 20.08 0.32 17.01
N ASN A 169 19.48 -0.28 15.98
CA ASN A 169 18.94 -1.62 16.05
C ASN A 169 19.53 -2.49 14.92
N SER A 170 19.27 -3.80 14.95
CA SER A 170 19.79 -4.75 13.95
C SER A 170 18.92 -4.85 12.70
N ASP A 171 17.77 -4.16 12.67
CA ASP A 171 16.82 -4.32 11.58
C ASP A 171 17.27 -3.47 10.38
N PRO A 172 17.42 -4.06 9.18
CA PRO A 172 17.70 -3.28 7.99
C PRO A 172 16.40 -2.64 7.45
N PRO A 173 16.48 -1.41 6.90
CA PRO A 173 15.34 -0.75 6.29
C PRO A 173 14.97 -1.40 4.95
N GLY A 174 13.70 -1.23 4.55
CA GLY A 174 13.21 -1.65 3.22
C GLY A 174 12.87 -3.14 3.08
N LEU A 175 12.71 -3.86 4.20
CA LEU A 175 12.26 -5.27 4.21
C LEU A 175 10.77 -5.44 4.51
N GLY A 176 10.00 -4.35 4.59
CA GLY A 176 8.54 -4.42 4.75
C GLY A 176 8.07 -4.88 6.14
N HIS A 177 8.85 -4.61 7.19
CA HIS A 177 8.50 -4.92 8.58
C HIS A 177 7.14 -4.36 8.97
N LYS A 178 6.32 -5.07 9.75
CA LYS A 178 5.01 -4.55 10.20
C LYS A 178 5.18 -3.22 10.95
N VAL A 179 4.35 -2.23 10.60
CA VAL A 179 4.24 -0.98 11.38
C VAL A 179 3.42 -1.27 12.64
N PRO A 180 3.92 -0.93 13.85
CA PRO A 180 3.14 -1.11 15.07
C PRO A 180 1.90 -0.20 15.08
N THR A 181 0.79 -0.71 15.59
CA THR A 181 -0.40 0.14 15.84
C THR A 181 -0.11 1.20 16.91
N PRO A 182 -0.89 2.28 17.03
CA PRO A 182 -0.68 3.29 18.09
C PRO A 182 -0.66 2.70 19.51
N ALA A 183 -1.44 1.64 19.76
CA ALA A 183 -1.39 0.92 21.03
C ALA A 183 -0.06 0.15 21.21
N GLU A 184 0.40 -0.56 20.17
CA GLU A 184 1.70 -1.24 20.16
C GLU A 184 2.88 -0.26 20.27
N LEU A 185 2.73 0.99 19.80
CA LEU A 185 3.76 2.04 19.89
C LEU A 185 4.04 2.50 21.32
N ILE A 186 3.06 2.51 22.23
CA ILE A 186 3.26 3.04 23.59
C ILE A 186 4.43 2.35 24.33
N PRO A 187 4.50 1.01 24.45
CA PRO A 187 5.64 0.36 25.07
C PRO A 187 6.95 0.60 24.30
N ILE A 188 6.91 0.69 22.97
CA ILE A 188 8.09 0.98 22.12
C ILE A 188 8.64 2.38 22.42
N MET A 189 7.77 3.38 22.54
CA MET A 189 8.15 4.76 22.83
C MET A 189 8.82 4.89 24.20
N LEU A 190 8.29 4.19 25.22
CA LEU A 190 8.88 4.19 26.56
C LEU A 190 10.22 3.43 26.61
N GLN A 191 10.33 2.31 25.89
CA GLN A 191 11.58 1.57 25.75
C GLN A 191 12.64 2.40 25.03
N PHE A 192 12.26 3.08 23.94
CA PHE A 192 13.14 3.98 23.20
C PHE A 192 13.74 5.07 24.09
N LEU A 193 12.98 5.65 25.02
CA LEU A 193 13.53 6.62 25.98
C LEU A 193 14.63 6.02 26.86
N LEU A 194 14.50 4.77 27.29
CA LEU A 194 15.53 4.07 28.05
C LEU A 194 16.78 3.85 27.21
N ASP A 195 16.60 3.35 25.98
CA ASP A 195 17.69 3.08 25.04
C ASP A 195 18.42 4.37 24.65
N LEU A 196 17.68 5.47 24.46
CA LEU A 196 18.22 6.79 24.23
C LEU A 196 19.11 7.20 25.42
N PHE A 197 18.65 7.07 26.66
CA PHE A 197 19.46 7.41 27.83
C PHE A 197 20.71 6.54 27.99
N ASP A 198 20.62 5.26 27.60
CA ASP A 198 21.73 4.32 27.65
C ASP A 198 22.78 4.57 26.55
N ALA A 199 22.39 5.21 25.44
CA ALA A 199 23.29 5.61 24.36
C ALA A 199 24.11 6.87 24.67
N GLN A 200 23.58 7.82 25.45
CA GLN A 200 24.23 9.14 25.65
C GLN A 200 25.66 9.09 26.25
N PRO A 201 26.04 8.15 27.15
CA PRO A 201 27.40 8.06 27.67
C PRO A 201 28.49 7.93 26.60
N ALA A 202 28.17 7.36 25.42
CA ALA A 202 29.12 7.19 24.32
C ALA A 202 29.59 8.52 23.71
N LEU A 203 28.87 9.62 23.95
CA LEU A 203 29.26 10.97 23.53
C LEU A 203 30.39 11.56 24.39
N ARG A 204 30.67 10.98 25.56
CA ARG A 204 31.55 11.55 26.60
C ARG A 204 32.91 10.85 26.76
N GLY A 205 33.18 9.77 26.03
CA GLY A 205 34.41 8.98 26.20
C GLY A 205 34.91 8.36 24.89
N GLY A 206 36.22 8.45 24.63
CA GLY A 206 36.86 7.68 23.57
C GLY A 206 36.72 6.18 23.84
N ALA A 207 36.27 5.45 22.82
CA ALA A 207 36.24 4.00 22.53
C ALA A 207 36.15 2.92 23.65
N ASP A 208 36.63 3.12 24.87
CA ASP A 208 36.72 2.09 25.91
C ASP A 208 36.21 2.62 27.25
N THR A 209 34.93 2.40 27.58
CA THR A 209 34.46 2.15 28.96
C THR A 209 32.97 1.79 28.95
N THR A 210 32.58 0.87 29.83
CA THR A 210 31.21 0.36 30.03
C THR A 210 30.12 1.44 30.07
N PRO A 211 28.93 1.19 29.47
CA PRO A 211 27.83 2.15 29.40
C PRO A 211 27.11 2.27 30.75
N GLN A 212 27.49 3.27 31.56
CA GLN A 212 26.66 3.73 32.67
C GLN A 212 26.46 5.25 32.59
N PRO A 213 25.22 5.76 32.81
CA PRO A 213 24.99 7.20 32.87
C PRO A 213 25.78 7.82 34.04
N ARG A 214 26.78 8.65 33.73
CA ARG A 214 27.62 9.33 34.73
C ARG A 214 26.86 10.46 35.46
N SER A 215 25.87 11.10 34.82
CA SER A 215 25.10 12.17 35.46
C SER A 215 24.02 11.61 36.39
N VAL A 216 24.01 12.10 37.64
CA VAL A 216 23.02 11.70 38.66
C VAL A 216 21.59 11.97 38.16
N GLY A 217 21.37 13.09 37.46
CA GLY A 217 20.07 13.46 36.91
C GLY A 217 19.54 12.49 35.84
N LEU A 218 20.37 12.07 34.89
CA LEU A 218 19.97 11.10 33.85
C LEU A 218 19.65 9.73 34.46
N ARG A 219 20.39 9.30 35.49
CA ARG A 219 20.06 8.08 36.25
C ARG A 219 18.70 8.16 36.94
N VAL A 220 18.36 9.31 37.52
CA VAL A 220 17.05 9.53 38.15
C VAL A 220 15.93 9.50 37.11
N LEU A 221 16.08 10.21 35.98
CA LEU A 221 15.11 10.19 34.88
C LEU A 221 14.90 8.78 34.32
N ARG A 222 16.00 8.07 34.00
CA ARG A 222 15.96 6.68 33.53
C ARG A 222 15.24 5.75 34.52
N ARG A 223 15.56 5.84 35.81
CA ARG A 223 14.86 5.05 36.85
C ARG A 223 13.37 5.40 36.93
N GLY A 224 13.02 6.67 36.76
CA GLY A 224 11.63 7.13 36.71
C GLY A 224 10.86 6.54 35.53
N VAL A 225 11.43 6.59 34.32
CA VAL A 225 10.85 6.01 33.10
C VAL A 225 10.75 4.48 33.20
N ALA A 226 11.78 3.81 33.73
CA ALA A 226 11.76 2.36 33.91
C ALA A 226 10.66 1.91 34.89
N ARG A 227 10.47 2.66 35.99
CA ARG A 227 9.36 2.41 36.93
C ARG A 227 8.00 2.67 36.29
N LEU A 228 7.88 3.73 35.48
CA LEU A 228 6.66 4.01 34.73
C LEU A 228 6.33 2.86 33.79
N LEU A 229 7.27 2.45 32.92
CA LEU A 229 7.10 1.31 32.01
C LEU A 229 6.72 0.03 32.76
N ALA A 230 7.38 -0.28 33.87
CA ALA A 230 7.02 -1.43 34.72
C ALA A 230 5.60 -1.32 35.28
N SER A 231 5.19 -0.14 35.76
CA SER A 231 3.85 0.11 36.32
C SER A 231 2.72 0.11 35.28
N LEU A 232 3.07 0.30 34.01
CA LEU A 232 2.14 0.33 32.89
C LEU A 232 2.07 -1.02 32.14
N ARG A 233 3.02 -1.93 32.36
CA ARG A 233 3.13 -3.20 31.63
C ARG A 233 1.81 -3.99 31.61
N ASP A 234 1.15 -4.12 32.75
CA ASP A 234 -0.12 -4.87 32.86
C ASP A 234 -1.31 -4.12 32.22
N LEU A 235 -1.26 -2.78 32.18
CA LEU A 235 -2.27 -1.95 31.53
C LEU A 235 -2.13 -1.97 30.00
N LEU A 236 -0.91 -2.12 29.51
CA LEU A 236 -0.55 -2.20 28.08
C LEU A 236 -0.70 -3.62 27.49
N ALA A 237 -0.96 -4.63 28.33
CA ALA A 237 -1.20 -6.00 27.88
C ALA A 237 -2.59 -6.14 27.18
N PRO A 238 -2.73 -7.04 26.17
CA PRO A 238 -3.98 -7.20 25.41
C PRO A 238 -5.19 -7.45 26.33
N PRO A 239 -6.31 -6.72 26.17
CA PRO A 239 -7.43 -6.82 27.10
C PRO A 239 -8.34 -8.03 26.82
N ALA A 240 -8.97 -8.55 27.88
CA ALA A 240 -10.25 -9.26 27.75
C ALA A 240 -11.39 -8.25 27.50
N ARG A 241 -12.39 -8.59 26.68
CA ARG A 241 -13.47 -7.67 26.26
C ARG A 241 -14.17 -7.03 27.48
N GLY A 242 -14.23 -5.69 27.54
CA GLY A 242 -14.97 -4.89 28.55
C GLY A 242 -14.13 -3.95 29.45
N LEU A 243 -12.80 -4.15 29.55
CA LEU A 243 -11.92 -3.39 30.46
C LEU A 243 -11.23 -2.16 29.82
N VAL A 244 -11.50 -1.88 28.54
CA VAL A 244 -10.74 -0.90 27.73
C VAL A 244 -10.90 0.54 28.25
N ALA A 245 -12.12 0.97 28.53
CA ALA A 245 -12.39 2.34 29.00
C ALA A 245 -11.81 2.63 30.41
N VAL A 246 -11.92 1.66 31.33
CA VAL A 246 -11.38 1.79 32.70
C VAL A 246 -9.84 1.80 32.68
N ARG A 247 -9.21 0.94 31.87
CA ARG A 247 -7.76 0.95 31.68
C ARG A 247 -7.28 2.25 31.02
N ARG A 248 -8.05 2.83 30.10
CA ARG A 248 -7.75 4.11 29.44
C ARG A 248 -7.70 5.27 30.43
N GLU A 249 -8.74 5.42 31.25
CA GLU A 249 -8.76 6.46 32.29
C GLU A 249 -7.66 6.25 33.34
N GLU A 250 -7.41 5.01 33.76
CA GLU A 250 -6.32 4.67 34.68
C GLU A 250 -4.94 5.02 34.08
N LEU A 251 -4.71 4.64 32.82
CA LEU A 251 -3.47 4.92 32.09
C LEU A 251 -3.24 6.42 31.96
N LEU A 252 -4.24 7.19 31.52
CA LEU A 252 -4.17 8.64 31.44
C LEU A 252 -3.90 9.27 32.81
N ARG A 253 -4.61 8.83 33.86
CA ARG A 253 -4.43 9.35 35.22
C ARG A 253 -3.04 9.08 35.76
N ARG A 254 -2.48 7.88 35.54
CA ARG A 254 -1.10 7.52 35.94
C ARG A 254 -0.06 8.35 35.19
N LEU A 255 -0.23 8.50 33.87
CA LEU A 255 0.66 9.32 33.05
C LEU A 255 0.65 10.79 33.51
N LEU A 256 -0.53 11.35 33.77
CA LEU A 256 -0.69 12.72 34.28
C LEU A 256 -0.12 12.89 35.70
N ALA A 257 -0.35 11.92 36.59
CA ALA A 257 0.21 11.96 37.93
C ALA A 257 1.74 11.90 37.91
N TRP A 258 2.32 11.06 37.04
CA TRP A 258 3.76 10.97 36.85
C TRP A 258 4.33 12.26 36.27
N SER A 259 3.76 12.79 35.17
CA SER A 259 4.24 14.01 34.53
C SER A 259 4.17 15.20 35.48
N ALA A 260 3.06 15.37 36.22
CA ALA A 260 2.93 16.44 37.19
C ALA A 260 3.92 16.31 38.37
N ALA A 261 4.18 15.08 38.84
CA ALA A 261 5.17 14.83 39.89
C ALA A 261 6.61 15.04 39.40
N ALA A 262 6.92 14.64 38.17
CA ALA A 262 8.21 14.82 37.52
C ALA A 262 8.47 16.30 37.22
N PHE A 263 7.48 17.02 36.71
CA PHE A 263 7.52 18.44 36.39
C PHE A 263 7.79 19.28 37.64
N ARG A 264 7.02 19.04 38.73
CA ARG A 264 7.19 19.74 40.02
C ARG A 264 8.57 19.56 40.66
N ARG A 265 9.21 18.39 40.47
CA ARG A 265 10.53 18.09 41.06
C ARG A 265 11.70 18.41 40.12
N GLY A 266 11.45 18.41 38.81
CA GLY A 266 12.47 18.43 37.78
C GLY A 266 12.74 19.82 37.20
N GLU A 267 11.72 20.55 36.76
CA GLU A 267 11.91 21.69 35.83
C GLU A 267 12.97 22.71 36.29
N ARG A 268 12.98 23.09 37.58
CA ARG A 268 13.92 24.06 38.14
C ARG A 268 15.36 23.55 38.28
N LEU A 269 15.54 22.23 38.44
CA LEU A 269 16.86 21.60 38.59
C LEU A 269 17.46 21.21 37.23
N LEU A 270 16.58 20.84 36.28
CA LEU A 270 16.92 20.27 34.97
C LEU A 270 17.29 21.35 33.93
N ALA A 271 16.89 22.61 34.13
CA ALA A 271 17.16 23.73 33.21
C ALA A 271 18.64 24.17 33.15
N ARG A 272 19.50 23.72 34.07
CA ARG A 272 20.90 24.18 34.19
C ARG A 272 21.94 23.26 33.55
N GLN A 273 21.55 22.11 32.99
CA GLN A 273 22.45 21.17 32.33
C GLN A 273 21.91 20.75 30.95
N PRO A 274 22.61 21.06 29.84
CA PRO A 274 22.23 20.73 28.46
C PRO A 274 21.66 19.32 28.25
N GLU A 275 22.44 18.29 28.57
CA GLU A 275 22.02 16.90 28.32
C GLU A 275 20.77 16.47 29.10
N ILE A 276 20.62 17.01 30.30
CA ILE A 276 19.45 16.75 31.14
C ILE A 276 18.22 17.42 30.55
N ARG A 277 18.39 18.60 29.95
CA ARG A 277 17.34 19.34 29.25
C ARG A 277 16.84 18.55 28.04
N SER A 278 17.71 18.10 27.14
CA SER A 278 17.29 17.31 25.96
C SER A 278 16.60 16.00 26.35
N ALA A 279 17.13 15.29 27.36
CA ALA A 279 16.51 14.09 27.90
C ALA A 279 15.12 14.37 28.50
N TRP A 280 14.97 15.48 29.23
CA TRP A 280 13.69 15.90 29.78
C TRP A 280 12.67 16.24 28.70
N VAL A 281 13.07 17.00 27.68
CA VAL A 281 12.20 17.34 26.54
C VAL A 281 11.74 16.08 25.82
N ALA A 282 12.64 15.13 25.57
CA ALA A 282 12.28 13.84 24.96
C ALA A 282 11.19 13.12 25.77
N VAL A 283 11.30 13.08 27.10
CA VAL A 283 10.27 12.50 27.99
C VAL A 283 8.95 13.25 27.89
N ASP A 284 8.97 14.57 28.07
CA ASP A 284 7.75 15.37 28.12
C ASP A 284 6.95 15.30 26.80
N ILE A 285 7.65 15.42 25.67
CA ILE A 285 7.06 15.31 24.33
C ILE A 285 6.55 13.88 24.06
N THR A 286 7.33 12.85 24.42
CA THR A 286 6.90 11.44 24.28
C THR A 286 5.63 11.17 25.09
N LEU A 287 5.57 11.65 26.34
CA LEU A 287 4.40 11.47 27.19
C LEU A 287 3.21 12.29 26.71
N ALA A 288 3.42 13.49 26.15
CA ALA A 288 2.35 14.26 25.50
C ALA A 288 1.78 13.52 24.28
N MET A 289 2.64 12.93 23.44
CA MET A 289 2.21 12.10 22.32
C MET A 289 1.41 10.89 22.79
N ILE A 290 1.89 10.12 23.79
CA ILE A 290 1.15 8.98 24.35
C ILE A 290 -0.22 9.42 24.88
N ARG A 291 -0.25 10.49 25.69
CA ARG A 291 -1.51 11.06 26.23
C ARG A 291 -2.46 11.45 25.12
N GLY A 292 -1.97 12.14 24.09
CA GLY A 292 -2.80 12.59 22.98
C GLY A 292 -3.31 11.44 22.11
N MET A 293 -2.49 10.44 21.83
CA MET A 293 -2.94 9.24 21.11
C MET A 293 -4.07 8.52 21.84
N ILE A 294 -3.96 8.40 23.17
CA ILE A 294 -5.00 7.80 24.00
C ILE A 294 -6.24 8.71 24.06
N ALA A 295 -6.07 10.00 24.36
CA ALA A 295 -7.15 10.96 24.59
C ALA A 295 -7.98 11.23 23.34
N ASP A 296 -7.34 11.29 22.17
CA ASP A 296 -8.06 11.44 20.90
C ASP A 296 -8.59 10.08 20.37
N GLY A 297 -8.26 8.95 21.00
CA GLY A 297 -8.80 7.61 20.65
C GLY A 297 -8.10 6.95 19.45
N LEU A 298 -6.83 7.28 19.20
CA LEU A 298 -6.02 6.67 18.15
C LEU A 298 -5.60 5.24 18.53
N THR A 299 -5.49 4.93 19.82
CA THR A 299 -5.13 3.59 20.32
C THR A 299 -6.22 2.55 20.14
N ASP A 300 -7.44 2.97 19.83
CA ASP A 300 -8.61 2.11 19.72
C ASP A 300 -8.79 1.56 18.30
N GLN A 301 -7.89 1.95 17.38
CA GLN A 301 -7.95 1.63 15.95
C GLN A 301 -6.62 1.02 15.51
N ASP A 302 -6.70 -0.05 14.70
CA ASP A 302 -5.51 -0.63 14.06
C ASP A 302 -5.03 0.25 12.89
N ASP A 303 -5.96 0.83 12.14
CA ASP A 303 -5.70 1.69 10.96
C ASP A 303 -6.16 3.13 11.25
N VAL A 304 -5.24 4.01 11.62
CA VAL A 304 -5.55 5.40 11.99
C VAL A 304 -5.60 6.33 10.78
N ASP A 305 -6.71 7.06 10.62
CA ASP A 305 -6.76 8.22 9.72
C ASP A 305 -6.15 9.46 10.39
N TRP A 306 -4.86 9.68 10.18
CA TRP A 306 -4.11 10.80 10.78
C TRP A 306 -4.68 12.17 10.41
N ARG A 307 -5.33 12.32 9.25
CA ARG A 307 -5.84 13.61 8.75
C ARG A 307 -6.89 14.24 9.65
N ARG A 308 -7.57 13.45 10.48
CA ARG A 308 -8.56 13.99 11.42
C ARG A 308 -7.95 14.96 12.43
N LEU A 309 -6.63 14.88 12.66
CA LEU A 309 -5.88 15.78 13.52
C LEU A 309 -5.31 17.01 12.78
N ASP A 310 -5.26 16.98 11.44
CA ASP A 310 -4.56 18.01 10.66
C ASP A 310 -5.17 19.40 10.73
N HIS A 311 -6.37 19.56 11.30
CA HIS A 311 -7.00 20.88 11.52
C HIS A 311 -6.26 21.74 12.55
N GLU A 312 -5.38 21.15 13.36
CA GLU A 312 -4.57 21.80 14.39
C GLU A 312 -3.08 21.77 13.99
N ASP A 313 -2.26 22.71 14.49
CA ASP A 313 -0.80 22.64 14.35
C ASP A 313 -0.19 21.62 15.34
N PHE A 314 0.89 20.93 14.97
CA PHE A 314 1.51 19.90 15.82
C PHE A 314 1.96 20.40 17.20
N ARG A 315 2.48 21.63 17.33
CA ARG A 315 2.84 22.21 18.65
C ARG A 315 1.60 22.51 19.48
N ALA A 316 0.53 23.01 18.85
CA ALA A 316 -0.74 23.24 19.53
C ALA A 316 -1.33 21.93 20.07
N TRP A 317 -1.29 20.87 19.27
CA TRP A 317 -1.72 19.53 19.67
C TRP A 317 -0.90 19.00 20.87
N LEU A 318 0.43 19.15 20.84
CA LEU A 318 1.30 18.77 21.96
C LEU A 318 0.97 19.54 23.26
N MET A 319 0.75 20.85 23.18
CA MET A 319 0.36 21.67 24.34
C MET A 319 -1.01 21.27 24.89
N ARG A 320 -1.99 21.03 24.02
CA ARG A 320 -3.34 20.57 24.41
C ARG A 320 -3.28 19.25 25.19
N HIS A 321 -2.34 18.37 24.85
CA HIS A 321 -2.10 17.10 25.53
C HIS A 321 -1.08 17.18 26.67
N GLY A 322 -0.74 18.40 27.10
CA GLY A 322 -0.03 18.69 28.33
C GLY A 322 1.50 18.59 28.24
N ALA A 323 2.08 18.80 27.07
CA ALA A 323 3.50 19.16 26.95
C ALA A 323 3.72 20.58 27.51
N SER A 324 4.89 20.82 28.12
CA SER A 324 5.20 22.16 28.62
C SER A 324 5.52 23.14 27.51
N ALA A 325 5.26 24.43 27.74
CA ALA A 325 5.65 25.49 26.81
C ALA A 325 7.17 25.58 26.61
N SER A 326 7.98 25.12 27.58
CA SER A 326 9.44 25.05 27.45
C SER A 326 9.87 23.90 26.54
N SER A 327 9.29 22.70 26.68
CA SER A 327 9.59 21.54 25.84
C SER A 327 9.11 21.72 24.40
N VAL A 328 7.92 22.28 24.22
CA VAL A 328 7.38 22.56 22.87
C VAL A 328 8.26 23.55 22.12
N ARG A 329 8.87 24.53 22.80
CA ARG A 329 9.79 25.51 22.19
C ARG A 329 11.25 25.04 22.09
N ALA A 330 11.57 23.86 22.59
CA ALA A 330 12.93 23.34 22.58
C ALA A 330 13.42 23.08 21.15
N SER A 331 14.75 23.17 20.96
CA SER A 331 15.40 22.97 19.66
C SER A 331 15.11 21.60 19.05
N THR A 332 14.90 20.55 19.86
CA THR A 332 14.53 19.20 19.37
C THR A 332 13.17 19.17 18.66
N VAL A 333 12.17 19.92 19.14
CA VAL A 333 10.86 20.03 18.48
C VAL A 333 10.96 20.96 17.28
N SER A 334 11.75 22.04 17.38
CA SER A 334 12.03 22.92 16.24
C SER A 334 12.78 22.20 15.12
N GLY A 335 13.62 21.21 15.45
CA GLY A 335 14.30 20.37 14.46
C GLY A 335 13.34 19.51 13.63
N VAL A 336 12.22 19.07 14.21
CA VAL A 336 11.14 18.41 13.44
C VAL A 336 10.61 19.38 12.38
N TYR A 337 10.25 20.61 12.78
CA TYR A 337 9.75 21.61 11.84
C TYR A 337 10.77 22.00 10.77
N ALA A 338 12.03 22.20 11.15
CA ALA A 338 13.12 22.53 10.23
C ALA A 338 13.40 21.37 9.25
N GLY A 339 13.34 20.11 9.71
CA GLY A 339 13.49 18.93 8.85
C GLY A 339 12.37 18.77 7.82
N ALA A 340 11.23 19.45 8.04
CA ALA A 340 10.13 19.57 7.09
C ALA A 340 10.13 20.93 6.35
N TYR A 341 11.24 21.67 6.37
CA TYR A 341 11.38 23.02 5.80
C TYR A 341 10.26 23.99 6.22
N SER A 342 9.73 23.79 7.42
CA SER A 342 8.62 24.54 8.01
C SER A 342 9.08 25.28 9.28
N ALA A 343 10.37 25.59 9.40
CA ALA A 343 10.89 26.43 10.46
C ALA A 343 10.18 27.79 10.43
N GLY A 344 9.42 28.12 11.48
CA GLY A 344 8.59 29.33 11.53
C GLY A 344 7.20 29.21 10.88
N ARG A 345 6.81 28.02 10.43
CA ARG A 345 5.50 27.73 9.80
C ARG A 345 4.77 26.63 10.57
N GLU A 346 3.47 26.47 10.31
CA GLU A 346 2.66 25.42 10.91
C GLU A 346 2.79 24.10 10.14
N ILE A 347 2.61 22.97 10.85
CA ILE A 347 2.47 21.62 10.27
C ILE A 347 1.19 21.01 10.82
N GLY A 348 0.36 20.41 9.97
CA GLY A 348 -0.84 19.70 10.42
C GLY A 348 -0.52 18.61 11.46
N ALA A 349 -1.22 18.58 12.58
CA ALA A 349 -0.87 17.76 13.72
C ALA A 349 -0.87 16.25 13.43
N GLY A 350 -1.73 15.79 12.52
CA GLY A 350 -1.75 14.39 12.08
C GLY A 350 -0.49 14.04 11.31
N THR A 351 -0.13 14.86 10.33
CA THR A 351 1.09 14.74 9.53
C THR A 351 2.34 14.82 10.42
N GLY A 352 2.40 15.82 11.31
CA GLY A 352 3.53 16.03 12.23
C GLY A 352 3.69 14.89 13.24
N LEU A 353 2.59 14.41 13.83
CA LEU A 353 2.61 13.28 14.76
C LEU A 353 3.01 11.98 14.06
N HIS A 354 2.37 11.62 12.95
CA HIS A 354 2.68 10.40 12.20
C HIS A 354 4.15 10.37 11.76
N TRP A 355 4.65 11.47 11.19
CA TRP A 355 6.04 11.58 10.79
C TRP A 355 7.01 11.48 11.97
N THR A 356 6.73 12.16 13.09
CA THR A 356 7.55 12.07 14.31
C THR A 356 7.58 10.65 14.87
N LEU A 357 6.43 9.97 14.89
CA LEU A 357 6.35 8.58 15.35
C LEU A 357 7.21 7.66 14.47
N ARG A 358 7.12 7.85 13.15
CA ARG A 358 7.89 7.06 12.18
C ARG A 358 9.40 7.30 12.35
N MET A 359 9.79 8.57 12.43
CA MET A 359 11.18 9.03 12.58
C MET A 359 11.84 8.54 13.87
N LEU A 360 11.12 8.52 15.00
CA LEU A 360 11.72 8.26 16.32
C LEU A 360 11.56 6.81 16.79
N TYR A 361 10.45 6.16 16.48
CA TYR A 361 10.10 4.89 17.14
C TYR A 361 9.98 3.70 16.19
N THR A 362 10.08 3.92 14.87
CA THR A 362 9.94 2.83 13.88
C THR A 362 11.03 2.80 12.81
N TYR A 363 12.07 3.63 12.93
CA TYR A 363 13.22 3.57 12.03
C TYR A 363 13.99 2.25 12.20
N ARG A 364 14.71 1.85 11.14
CA ARG A 364 15.45 0.60 11.08
C ARG A 364 16.96 0.87 10.92
N GLY A 365 17.76 0.24 11.77
CA GLY A 365 19.20 0.35 11.86
C GLY A 365 19.67 1.65 12.53
N ALA A 366 19.39 2.80 11.94
CA ALA A 366 19.74 4.12 12.47
C ALA A 366 18.71 5.18 12.03
N ILE A 367 18.64 6.31 12.76
CA ILE A 367 17.73 7.41 12.42
C ILE A 367 17.97 7.95 11.01
N PHE A 368 19.24 8.02 10.58
CA PHE A 368 19.65 8.49 9.26
C PHE A 368 20.59 7.51 8.56
N TYR A 369 20.65 7.62 7.25
CA TYR A 369 21.64 6.99 6.39
C TYR A 369 22.27 8.04 5.46
N LYS A 370 23.60 8.08 5.45
CA LYS A 370 24.41 8.90 4.54
C LYS A 370 24.76 8.10 3.30
N MET A 371 24.48 8.68 2.14
CA MET A 371 24.91 8.16 0.86
C MET A 371 26.43 8.22 0.74
N GLN A 372 27.05 7.23 0.09
CA GLN A 372 28.52 7.13 -0.06
C GLN A 372 29.04 7.69 -1.40
N ALA A 373 28.21 8.50 -2.07
CA ALA A 373 28.45 9.40 -3.19
C ALA A 373 27.25 10.40 -3.25
N GLY A 374 27.16 11.25 -4.29
CA GLY A 374 26.01 12.15 -4.46
C GLY A 374 24.70 11.39 -4.71
N MET A 375 23.55 12.00 -4.40
CA MET A 375 22.24 11.38 -4.54
C MET A 375 21.92 10.95 -5.98
N GLY A 376 22.32 11.77 -6.96
CA GLY A 376 22.33 11.43 -8.38
C GLY A 376 23.00 10.09 -8.67
N ASP A 377 24.16 9.85 -8.09
CA ASP A 377 24.98 8.66 -8.37
C ASP A 377 24.49 7.43 -7.59
N VAL A 378 23.92 7.65 -6.39
CA VAL A 378 23.47 6.58 -5.49
C VAL A 378 22.04 6.12 -5.77
N ILE A 379 21.18 7.00 -6.29
CA ILE A 379 19.76 6.71 -6.52
C ILE A 379 19.43 6.76 -8.00
N PHE A 380 19.67 7.90 -8.65
CA PHE A 380 19.11 8.16 -9.97
C PHE A 380 19.89 7.50 -11.10
N ALA A 381 21.21 7.36 -10.98
CA ALA A 381 22.02 6.60 -11.93
C ALA A 381 21.66 5.09 -11.91
N PRO A 382 21.59 4.40 -10.75
CA PRO A 382 21.09 3.02 -10.68
C PRO A 382 19.69 2.83 -11.28
N LEU A 383 18.73 3.70 -10.92
CA LEU A 383 17.39 3.63 -11.48
C LEU A 383 17.40 3.82 -13.00
N TYR A 384 18.14 4.81 -13.52
CA TYR A 384 18.30 5.03 -14.96
C TYR A 384 18.90 3.81 -15.66
N GLU A 385 20.01 3.26 -15.14
CA GLU A 385 20.67 2.10 -15.74
C GLU A 385 19.72 0.90 -15.82
N VAL A 386 19.02 0.58 -14.72
CA VAL A 386 18.08 -0.55 -14.68
C VAL A 386 16.90 -0.31 -15.61
N LEU A 387 16.30 0.88 -15.58
CA LEU A 387 15.14 1.21 -16.43
C LEU A 387 15.51 1.21 -17.92
N ARG A 388 16.69 1.72 -18.28
CA ARG A 388 17.20 1.67 -19.66
C ARG A 388 17.42 0.23 -20.11
N ARG A 389 18.01 -0.64 -19.26
CA ARG A 389 18.18 -2.09 -19.55
C ARG A 389 16.84 -2.80 -19.72
N ARG A 390 15.81 -2.36 -19.01
CA ARG A 390 14.42 -2.85 -19.18
C ARG A 390 13.76 -2.29 -20.45
N GLY A 391 14.33 -1.29 -21.13
CA GLY A 391 13.78 -0.75 -22.37
C GLY A 391 12.82 0.44 -22.17
N VAL A 392 12.84 1.07 -21.00
CA VAL A 392 12.23 2.39 -20.82
C VAL A 392 13.01 3.41 -21.65
N ARG A 393 12.29 4.23 -22.42
CA ARG A 393 12.88 5.26 -23.27
C ARG A 393 13.01 6.57 -22.50
N PHE A 394 14.13 7.25 -22.63
CA PHE A 394 14.37 8.55 -22.02
C PHE A 394 14.56 9.61 -23.11
N ARG A 395 13.84 10.72 -22.99
CA ARG A 395 13.92 11.88 -23.88
C ARG A 395 14.40 13.09 -23.09
N PHE A 396 15.71 13.29 -23.06
CA PHE A 396 16.37 14.44 -22.44
C PHE A 396 16.24 15.69 -23.32
N PHE A 397 16.40 16.89 -22.74
CA PHE A 397 16.23 18.18 -23.42
C PHE A 397 14.81 18.41 -23.97
N HIS A 398 13.82 17.79 -23.33
CA HIS A 398 12.41 17.91 -23.68
C HIS A 398 11.66 18.58 -22.52
N ARG A 399 11.41 19.88 -22.67
CA ARG A 399 10.69 20.70 -21.69
C ARG A 399 9.19 20.62 -21.99
N VAL A 400 8.40 20.11 -21.06
CA VAL A 400 6.94 20.17 -21.20
C VAL A 400 6.50 21.61 -21.07
N ASP A 401 5.76 22.11 -22.06
CA ASP A 401 5.26 23.48 -22.05
C ASP A 401 3.77 23.52 -21.68
N LYS A 402 2.91 22.63 -22.24
CA LYS A 402 1.45 22.63 -21.97
C LYS A 402 0.81 21.24 -22.06
N LEU A 403 -0.21 21.01 -21.22
CA LEU A 403 -1.18 19.91 -21.35
C LEU A 403 -2.51 20.49 -21.85
N ARG A 404 -3.02 19.93 -22.96
CA ARG A 404 -4.26 20.37 -23.61
C ARG A 404 -5.38 19.39 -23.35
N LEU A 405 -6.54 19.88 -22.95
CA LEU A 405 -7.72 19.05 -22.72
C LEU A 405 -8.45 18.74 -24.04
N SER A 406 -9.15 17.60 -24.06
CA SER A 406 -10.13 17.30 -25.10
C SER A 406 -11.30 18.29 -25.06
N ALA A 407 -12.02 18.43 -26.17
CA ALA A 407 -13.17 19.34 -26.25
C ALA A 407 -14.25 19.06 -25.18
N ASP A 408 -14.43 17.80 -24.79
CA ASP A 408 -15.34 17.37 -23.72
C ASP A 408 -14.74 17.45 -22.30
N ARG A 409 -13.47 17.87 -22.18
CA ARG A 409 -12.67 17.97 -20.95
C ARG A 409 -12.61 16.68 -20.13
N ARG A 410 -12.70 15.51 -20.76
CA ARG A 410 -12.59 14.21 -20.07
C ARG A 410 -11.17 13.63 -20.08
N ARG A 411 -10.29 14.13 -20.95
CA ARG A 411 -8.95 13.58 -21.22
C ARG A 411 -7.96 14.70 -21.50
N VAL A 412 -6.68 14.41 -21.29
CA VAL A 412 -5.58 15.16 -21.92
C VAL A 412 -5.49 14.70 -23.37
N ALA A 413 -5.77 15.59 -24.32
CA ALA A 413 -5.77 15.31 -25.74
C ALA A 413 -4.38 15.49 -26.37
N ALA A 414 -3.58 16.44 -25.87
CA ALA A 414 -2.24 16.68 -26.37
C ALA A 414 -1.27 17.19 -25.29
N ILE A 415 0.03 16.97 -25.53
CA ILE A 415 1.13 17.49 -24.72
C ILE A 415 2.06 18.27 -25.65
N GLU A 416 2.25 19.56 -25.39
CA GLU A 416 3.18 20.43 -26.09
C GLU A 416 4.54 20.40 -25.39
N ILE A 417 5.61 20.12 -26.13
CA ILE A 417 6.97 19.95 -25.60
C ILE A 417 7.95 20.79 -26.42
N GLY A 418 8.66 21.70 -25.76
CA GLY A 418 9.81 22.42 -26.30
C GLY A 418 11.02 21.50 -26.40
N ARG A 419 11.69 21.52 -27.55
CA ARG A 419 12.90 20.72 -27.83
C ARG A 419 14.13 21.62 -27.69
N GLN A 420 14.73 21.59 -26.52
CA GLN A 420 15.73 22.59 -26.10
C GLN A 420 16.98 22.52 -26.96
N ILE A 421 17.48 21.30 -27.22
CA ILE A 421 18.65 21.06 -28.06
C ILE A 421 18.62 19.63 -28.59
N ALA A 422 19.10 19.44 -29.82
CA ALA A 422 19.15 18.14 -30.48
C ALA A 422 20.45 17.38 -30.17
N VAL A 423 20.36 16.05 -30.14
CA VAL A 423 21.52 15.15 -30.04
C VAL A 423 22.07 14.88 -31.43
N LYS A 424 23.39 14.83 -31.59
CA LYS A 424 24.05 14.58 -32.87
C LYS A 424 23.65 13.22 -33.45
N ASP A 425 23.64 13.15 -34.77
CA ASP A 425 23.48 11.93 -35.57
C ASP A 425 22.18 11.14 -35.29
N GLY A 426 21.18 11.77 -34.67
CA GLY A 426 19.93 11.11 -34.29
C GLY A 426 20.10 10.03 -33.21
N ALA A 427 21.24 10.02 -32.51
CA ALA A 427 21.54 9.08 -31.43
C ALA A 427 20.77 9.41 -30.14
N ASP A 428 20.68 8.42 -29.24
CA ASP A 428 20.19 8.67 -27.88
C ASP A 428 21.27 9.34 -27.02
N TYR A 429 20.89 10.38 -26.26
CA TYR A 429 21.78 11.01 -25.29
C TYR A 429 22.20 10.01 -24.21
N THR A 430 23.50 9.85 -24.01
CA THR A 430 24.06 8.99 -22.94
C THR A 430 24.63 9.90 -21.85
N PRO A 431 23.90 10.08 -20.73
CA PRO A 431 24.15 11.20 -19.83
C PRO A 431 25.20 10.94 -18.75
N LEU A 432 25.54 9.67 -18.47
CA LEU A 432 26.43 9.31 -17.36
C LEU A 432 27.89 9.34 -17.79
N ILE A 433 28.75 9.80 -16.88
CA ILE A 433 30.22 9.73 -16.98
C ILE A 433 30.77 8.76 -15.93
N ASP A 434 31.96 8.21 -16.17
CA ASP A 434 32.67 7.46 -15.13
C ASP A 434 33.49 8.40 -14.25
N VAL A 435 33.30 8.33 -12.94
CA VAL A 435 34.17 8.97 -11.95
C VAL A 435 34.60 7.92 -10.95
N LYS A 436 35.89 7.56 -10.99
CA LYS A 436 36.49 6.55 -10.09
C LYS A 436 35.76 5.19 -10.15
N GLY A 437 35.36 4.75 -11.34
CA GLY A 437 34.69 3.46 -11.55
C GLY A 437 33.20 3.45 -11.17
N LEU A 438 32.57 4.62 -10.99
CA LEU A 438 31.16 4.77 -10.68
C LEU A 438 30.46 5.59 -11.79
N PRO A 439 29.33 5.12 -12.35
CA PRO A 439 28.50 5.92 -13.23
C PRO A 439 27.85 7.10 -12.49
N CYS A 440 28.15 8.32 -12.93
CA CYS A 440 27.76 9.56 -12.25
C CYS A 440 27.12 10.56 -13.22
N TRP A 441 26.28 11.46 -12.70
CA TRP A 441 25.70 12.55 -13.49
C TRP A 441 26.67 13.74 -13.55
N PRO A 442 26.97 14.31 -14.73
CA PRO A 442 27.75 15.54 -14.81
C PRO A 442 26.92 16.78 -14.38
N SER A 443 27.56 17.79 -13.78
CA SER A 443 26.90 19.06 -13.46
C SER A 443 26.42 19.81 -14.70
N GLU A 444 27.15 19.66 -15.80
CA GLU A 444 26.85 20.28 -17.11
C GLU A 444 26.55 19.21 -18.15
N PRO A 445 25.80 19.51 -19.22
CA PRO A 445 25.59 18.56 -20.31
C PRO A 445 26.89 18.15 -21.00
N LEU A 446 26.87 16.98 -21.62
CA LEU A 446 27.93 16.48 -22.49
C LEU A 446 27.83 17.16 -23.85
N TYR A 447 28.32 18.39 -23.94
CA TYR A 447 28.22 19.27 -25.11
C TYR A 447 28.69 18.61 -26.41
N GLU A 448 29.67 17.71 -26.33
CA GLU A 448 30.18 16.94 -27.46
C GLU A 448 29.11 16.08 -28.16
N GLN A 449 28.05 15.69 -27.45
CA GLN A 449 26.92 14.93 -27.99
C GLN A 449 25.83 15.82 -28.63
N LEU A 450 25.92 17.16 -28.49
CA LEU A 450 24.81 18.07 -28.81
C LEU A 450 25.06 18.88 -30.08
N VAL A 451 24.01 19.00 -30.91
CA VAL A 451 24.01 19.91 -32.07
C VAL A 451 24.00 21.34 -31.53
N GLY A 452 25.10 22.08 -31.75
CA GLY A 452 25.28 23.42 -31.17
C GLY A 452 25.79 23.44 -29.73
N GLY A 453 26.34 22.33 -29.22
CA GLY A 453 26.87 22.24 -27.86
C GLY A 453 27.93 23.30 -27.52
N ASP A 454 28.82 23.64 -28.45
CA ASP A 454 29.82 24.70 -28.24
C ASP A 454 29.17 26.09 -28.06
N ALA A 455 28.09 26.37 -28.80
CA ALA A 455 27.35 27.62 -28.68
C ALA A 455 26.61 27.71 -27.34
N LEU A 456 26.01 26.61 -26.88
CA LEU A 456 25.40 26.53 -25.55
C LEU A 456 26.44 26.73 -24.45
N ARG A 457 27.61 26.08 -24.56
CA ARG A 457 28.70 26.27 -23.61
C ARG A 457 29.19 27.71 -23.58
N ALA A 458 29.33 28.34 -24.75
CA ALA A 458 29.78 29.72 -24.86
C ALA A 458 28.76 30.75 -24.36
N SER A 459 27.45 30.46 -24.41
CA SER A 459 26.42 31.35 -23.86
C SER A 459 26.42 31.40 -22.33
N GLY A 460 26.90 30.35 -21.68
CA GLY A 460 26.87 30.21 -20.21
C GLY A 460 25.48 29.95 -19.64
N GLU A 461 24.48 29.69 -20.51
CA GLU A 461 23.13 29.35 -20.08
C GLU A 461 23.00 27.88 -19.69
N SER A 462 22.24 27.62 -18.62
CA SER A 462 21.86 26.26 -18.23
C SER A 462 20.50 25.92 -18.80
N LEU A 463 20.40 24.80 -19.53
CA LEU A 463 19.11 24.28 -20.00
C LEU A 463 18.24 23.71 -18.86
N GLU A 464 18.75 23.60 -17.63
CA GLU A 464 17.94 23.27 -16.46
C GLU A 464 17.23 24.50 -15.87
N ASP A 465 17.73 25.71 -16.12
CA ASP A 465 17.02 26.96 -15.80
C ASP A 465 15.74 27.04 -16.62
N TRP A 466 14.60 27.15 -15.95
CA TRP A 466 13.30 27.25 -16.62
C TRP A 466 13.22 28.49 -17.53
N GLY A 467 13.87 29.59 -17.10
CA GLY A 467 13.93 30.87 -17.78
C GLY A 467 15.06 31.00 -18.81
N ALA A 468 15.75 29.90 -19.14
CA ALA A 468 16.80 29.91 -20.17
C ALA A 468 16.27 30.48 -21.49
N GLN A 469 17.05 31.36 -22.10
CA GLN A 469 16.79 32.05 -23.37
C GLN A 469 17.49 31.39 -24.55
N PHE A 470 18.34 30.39 -24.32
CA PHE A 470 18.91 29.58 -25.39
C PHE A 470 17.78 29.03 -26.28
N PRO A 471 17.81 29.29 -27.61
CA PRO A 471 16.67 29.00 -28.47
C PRO A 471 16.50 27.49 -28.64
N ASP A 472 15.25 27.03 -28.51
CA ASP A 472 14.85 25.67 -28.84
C ASP A 472 15.25 25.38 -30.31
N GLN A 473 16.04 24.33 -30.54
CA GLN A 473 16.67 24.05 -31.84
C GLN A 473 15.73 23.35 -32.84
N GLU A 474 14.58 22.87 -32.39
CA GLU A 474 13.59 22.17 -33.23
C GLU A 474 12.18 22.69 -32.94
N PRO A 475 11.23 22.59 -33.90
CA PRO A 475 9.83 22.97 -33.66
C PRO A 475 9.25 22.26 -32.42
N PRO A 476 8.25 22.81 -31.73
CA PRO A 476 7.61 22.11 -30.62
C PRO A 476 7.11 20.71 -31.03
N LEU A 477 7.36 19.71 -30.19
CA LEU A 477 6.83 18.37 -30.32
C LEU A 477 5.42 18.34 -29.70
N VAL A 478 4.44 17.87 -30.47
CA VAL A 478 3.06 17.69 -29.99
C VAL A 478 2.76 16.20 -29.95
N LEU A 479 2.60 15.65 -28.74
CA LEU A 479 2.14 14.28 -28.55
C LEU A 479 0.62 14.27 -28.50
N GLU A 480 -0.02 13.32 -29.18
CA GLU A 480 -1.49 13.20 -29.27
C GLU A 480 -2.02 11.92 -28.60
N ASP A 481 -3.15 12.05 -27.89
CA ASP A 481 -3.86 10.93 -27.26
C ASP A 481 -4.32 9.89 -28.30
N GLY A 482 -4.09 8.61 -28.02
CA GLY A 482 -4.40 7.50 -28.91
C GLY A 482 -3.41 7.28 -30.07
N ARG A 483 -2.54 8.27 -30.38
CA ARG A 483 -1.45 8.14 -31.35
C ARG A 483 -0.11 7.93 -30.67
N ASP A 484 0.29 8.86 -29.82
CA ASP A 484 1.61 8.94 -29.21
C ASP A 484 1.61 8.47 -27.75
N PHE A 485 0.49 8.64 -27.05
CA PHE A 485 0.28 8.12 -25.70
C PHE A 485 -1.15 7.64 -25.51
N ASP A 486 -1.34 6.71 -24.56
CA ASP A 486 -2.63 6.25 -24.08
C ASP A 486 -2.85 6.68 -22.60
N ARG A 487 -1.76 6.79 -21.82
CA ARG A 487 -1.74 7.29 -20.44
C ARG A 487 -0.58 8.27 -20.23
N VAL A 488 -0.83 9.26 -19.37
CA VAL A 488 0.15 10.29 -18.97
C VAL A 488 0.33 10.24 -17.46
N VAL A 489 1.58 10.24 -17.00
CA VAL A 489 1.95 10.43 -15.60
C VAL A 489 2.52 11.83 -15.44
N LEU A 490 1.85 12.68 -14.67
CA LEU A 490 2.35 14.00 -14.30
C LEU A 490 3.30 13.85 -13.11
N GLY A 491 4.60 13.67 -13.40
CA GLY A 491 5.68 13.41 -12.45
C GLY A 491 6.54 14.62 -12.09
N VAL A 492 6.03 15.84 -12.31
CA VAL A 492 6.74 17.11 -12.06
C VAL A 492 6.46 17.66 -10.66
N GLY A 493 7.33 18.56 -10.18
CA GLY A 493 7.13 19.24 -8.90
C GLY A 493 5.99 20.25 -8.94
N LEU A 494 5.28 20.42 -7.81
CA LEU A 494 4.03 21.18 -7.73
C LEU A 494 4.13 22.62 -8.27
N GLY A 495 5.27 23.28 -8.06
CA GLY A 495 5.43 24.70 -8.41
C GLY A 495 5.35 25.01 -9.91
N VAL A 496 5.57 24.04 -10.80
CA VAL A 496 5.42 24.26 -12.26
C VAL A 496 4.02 23.92 -12.77
N VAL A 497 3.23 23.17 -12.00
CA VAL A 497 1.92 22.67 -12.43
C VAL A 497 0.97 23.79 -12.89
N PRO A 498 0.88 24.97 -12.23
CA PRO A 498 0.05 26.06 -12.72
C PRO A 498 0.35 26.49 -14.16
N ALA A 499 1.63 26.45 -14.57
CA ALA A 499 2.07 26.83 -15.91
C ALA A 499 1.71 25.76 -16.96
N LEU A 500 1.94 24.48 -16.62
CA LEU A 500 1.76 23.37 -17.56
C LEU A 500 0.29 22.97 -17.74
N CYS A 501 -0.52 23.17 -16.70
CA CYS A 501 -1.87 22.64 -16.58
C CYS A 501 -2.94 23.74 -16.58
N GLU A 502 -2.70 24.88 -17.24
CA GLU A 502 -3.60 26.04 -17.31
C GLU A 502 -5.07 25.66 -17.56
N GLU A 503 -5.33 24.81 -18.56
CA GLU A 503 -6.69 24.37 -18.91
C GLU A 503 -7.33 23.45 -17.85
N ILE A 504 -6.53 22.64 -17.17
CA ILE A 504 -6.97 21.77 -16.07
C ILE A 504 -7.32 22.63 -14.84
N VAL A 505 -6.50 23.64 -14.55
CA VAL A 505 -6.72 24.56 -13.43
C VAL A 505 -7.96 25.43 -13.66
N ALA A 506 -8.19 25.84 -14.91
CA ALA A 506 -9.35 26.64 -15.31
C ALA A 506 -10.64 25.82 -15.50
N ASP A 507 -10.59 24.49 -15.39
CA ASP A 507 -11.73 23.62 -15.61
C ASP A 507 -12.76 23.72 -14.47
N ALA A 508 -13.87 24.42 -14.73
CA ALA A 508 -14.98 24.55 -13.79
C ALA A 508 -15.64 23.21 -13.42
N GLY A 509 -15.48 22.16 -14.26
CA GLY A 509 -15.94 20.80 -13.97
C GLY A 509 -15.07 20.05 -12.95
N ASN A 510 -13.87 20.57 -12.65
CA ASN A 510 -12.91 19.97 -11.72
C ASN A 510 -12.32 21.01 -10.74
N PRO A 511 -13.14 21.62 -9.86
CA PRO A 511 -12.67 22.65 -8.94
C PRO A 511 -11.67 22.12 -7.89
N ARG A 512 -11.59 20.80 -7.69
CA ARG A 512 -10.68 20.16 -6.73
C ARG A 512 -9.21 20.36 -7.12
N PHE A 513 -8.88 20.33 -8.42
CA PHE A 513 -7.50 20.50 -8.88
C PHE A 513 -6.99 21.91 -8.58
N ALA A 514 -7.79 22.93 -8.90
CA ALA A 514 -7.47 24.31 -8.55
C ALA A 514 -7.40 24.53 -7.02
N ALA A 515 -8.26 23.86 -6.24
CA ALA A 515 -8.20 23.93 -4.78
C ALA A 515 -6.91 23.33 -4.21
N MET A 516 -6.43 22.21 -4.76
CA MET A 516 -5.15 21.62 -4.37
C MET A 516 -3.99 22.61 -4.56
N LEU A 517 -3.91 23.28 -5.71
CA LEU A 517 -2.82 24.23 -6.00
C LEU A 517 -2.87 25.49 -5.13
N ARG A 518 -4.05 25.90 -4.67
CA ARG A 518 -4.18 27.05 -3.75
C ARG A 518 -3.77 26.69 -2.32
N GLU A 519 -4.14 25.49 -1.86
CA GLU A 519 -4.02 25.12 -0.44
C GLU A 519 -2.71 24.38 -0.13
N VAL A 520 -2.20 23.56 -1.06
CA VAL A 520 -0.91 22.86 -0.91
C VAL A 520 0.21 23.79 -1.36
N THR A 521 0.82 24.48 -0.40
CA THR A 521 1.82 25.52 -0.68
C THR A 521 3.24 24.97 -0.82
N THR A 522 4.14 25.78 -1.37
CA THR A 522 5.55 25.44 -1.55
C THR A 522 6.45 26.57 -1.06
N THR A 523 7.71 26.25 -0.72
CA THR A 523 8.72 27.22 -0.30
C THR A 523 10.01 27.01 -1.09
N PRO A 524 10.79 28.07 -1.41
CA PRO A 524 12.13 27.88 -1.90
C PRO A 524 13.04 27.38 -0.78
N THR A 525 14.07 26.64 -1.16
CA THR A 525 15.13 26.17 -0.28
C THR A 525 16.45 26.76 -0.73
N VAL A 526 17.39 26.84 0.20
CA VAL A 526 18.77 27.26 -0.06
C VAL A 526 19.74 26.14 0.26
N SER A 527 20.80 26.04 -0.53
CA SER A 527 21.91 25.12 -0.27
C SER A 527 23.25 25.78 -0.56
N ALA A 528 24.23 25.52 0.30
CA ALA A 528 25.64 25.87 0.08
C ALA A 528 26.54 24.71 0.54
N GLN A 529 27.62 24.46 -0.18
CA GLN A 529 28.61 23.44 0.17
C GLN A 529 29.99 24.07 0.28
N LEU A 530 30.66 23.86 1.42
CA LEU A 530 31.92 24.50 1.76
C LEU A 530 33.01 23.43 1.93
N TRP A 531 33.96 23.42 1.00
CA TRP A 531 35.18 22.63 1.07
C TRP A 531 36.23 23.42 1.85
N LYS A 532 36.73 22.86 2.95
CA LYS A 532 37.67 23.54 3.87
C LYS A 532 39.03 22.87 3.84
N ARG A 533 40.09 23.66 4.04
CA ARG A 533 41.48 23.19 4.12
C ARG A 533 41.75 22.42 5.42
N ASP A 534 41.01 22.74 6.47
CA ASP A 534 41.13 22.14 7.79
C ASP A 534 40.24 20.90 7.91
N ASP A 535 40.71 19.88 8.63
CA ASP A 535 39.85 18.76 9.01
C ASP A 535 38.84 19.20 10.09
N LEU A 536 37.79 18.40 10.31
CA LEU A 536 36.69 18.77 11.20
C LEU A 536 37.18 19.17 12.61
N ARG A 537 38.15 18.45 13.19
CA ARG A 537 38.67 18.77 14.54
C ARG A 537 39.50 20.06 14.53
N ALA A 538 40.30 20.27 13.49
CA ALA A 538 41.09 21.48 13.31
C ALA A 538 40.22 22.75 13.14
N THR A 539 38.96 22.64 12.73
CA THR A 539 38.01 23.77 12.75
C THR A 539 37.59 24.23 14.15
N GLY A 540 37.92 23.45 15.19
CA GLY A 540 37.50 23.70 16.56
C GLY A 540 36.16 23.03 16.93
N TRP A 541 35.55 22.26 16.03
CA TRP A 541 34.34 21.49 16.31
C TRP A 541 34.63 20.37 17.33
N PRO A 542 33.92 20.32 18.48
CA PRO A 542 34.29 19.44 19.60
C PRO A 542 33.69 18.04 19.52
N LEU A 543 32.72 17.80 18.62
CA LEU A 543 31.94 16.55 18.55
C LEU A 543 32.32 15.70 17.33
N PRO A 544 31.89 14.43 17.24
CA PRO A 544 31.94 13.68 16.00
C PRO A 544 31.20 14.39 14.85
N PRO A 545 31.38 13.95 13.59
CA PRO A 545 30.67 14.51 12.44
C PRO A 545 29.17 14.66 12.69
N PRO A 546 28.61 15.88 12.66
CA PRO A 546 27.21 16.10 13.00
C PRO A 546 26.29 16.00 11.78
N VAL A 547 25.02 15.68 12.04
CA VAL A 547 23.88 16.30 11.37
C VAL A 547 23.27 17.27 12.38
N MET A 548 23.27 18.57 12.07
CA MET A 548 22.85 19.63 12.97
C MET A 548 21.60 20.30 12.46
N ILE A 549 20.58 20.39 13.31
CA ILE A 549 19.30 21.03 13.00
C ILE A 549 18.49 21.26 14.29
N PRO A 550 17.84 22.42 14.51
CA PRO A 550 18.06 23.68 13.81
C PRO A 550 19.25 24.44 14.41
N TYR A 551 19.67 25.50 13.71
CA TYR A 551 20.68 26.48 14.10
C TYR A 551 20.25 27.90 13.67
N ALA A 552 21.17 28.86 13.61
CA ALA A 552 20.94 30.25 13.24
C ALA A 552 20.55 30.40 11.76
N ALA A 553 19.51 31.20 11.50
CA ALA A 553 19.17 31.65 10.15
C ALA A 553 20.31 32.47 9.52
N PRO A 554 20.46 32.53 8.18
CA PRO A 554 19.58 31.95 7.16
C PRO A 554 19.89 30.51 6.74
N LEU A 555 20.92 29.87 7.30
CA LEU A 555 21.30 28.48 7.01
C LEU A 555 21.24 27.69 8.32
N ASP A 556 20.02 27.31 8.71
CA ASP A 556 19.71 26.71 10.01
C ASP A 556 20.06 25.23 10.12
N THR A 557 20.60 24.62 9.07
CA THR A 557 20.92 23.19 9.04
C THR A 557 22.33 22.99 8.47
N TRP A 558 23.14 22.20 9.17
CA TRP A 558 24.50 21.84 8.76
C TRP A 558 24.75 20.33 8.88
N ALA A 559 25.34 19.69 7.87
CA ALA A 559 25.93 18.36 8.02
C ALA A 559 27.41 18.35 7.61
N ASP A 560 28.23 17.62 8.36
CA ASP A 560 29.57 17.24 7.89
C ASP A 560 29.45 16.11 6.87
N MET A 561 29.91 16.35 5.64
CA MET A 561 29.89 15.39 4.53
C MET A 561 31.31 15.03 4.10
N SER A 562 32.28 15.14 5.00
CA SER A 562 33.69 14.86 4.73
C SER A 562 33.94 13.43 4.24
N HIS A 563 33.01 12.50 4.51
CA HIS A 563 33.05 11.12 4.00
C HIS A 563 32.89 11.03 2.47
N LEU A 564 32.45 12.09 1.79
CA LEU A 564 32.32 12.15 0.33
C LEU A 564 33.63 12.52 -0.38
N LEU A 565 34.57 13.18 0.30
CA LEU A 565 35.84 13.64 -0.31
C LEU A 565 36.62 12.53 -1.06
N PRO A 566 36.69 11.27 -0.57
CA PRO A 566 37.35 10.19 -1.32
C PRO A 566 36.70 9.87 -2.68
N ARG A 567 35.45 10.30 -2.91
CA ARG A 567 34.73 10.15 -4.17
C ARG A 567 34.94 11.31 -5.14
N GLU A 568 35.64 12.34 -4.75
CA GLU A 568 35.97 13.52 -5.57
C GLU A 568 37.44 13.43 -6.01
N SER A 569 37.82 14.10 -7.10
CA SER A 569 39.13 13.99 -7.76
C SER A 569 40.10 15.11 -7.36
N PHE A 570 39.99 15.63 -6.14
CA PHE A 570 40.91 16.67 -5.66
C PHE A 570 42.37 16.17 -5.63
N PRO A 571 43.35 17.03 -5.94
CA PRO A 571 44.76 16.66 -5.94
C PRO A 571 45.29 16.44 -4.50
N GLU A 572 46.19 15.47 -4.33
CA GLU A 572 46.94 15.25 -3.10
C GLU A 572 48.46 15.47 -3.32
N PRO A 573 49.16 16.21 -2.43
CA PRO A 573 48.63 16.97 -1.30
C PRO A 573 47.97 18.29 -1.73
N GLY A 574 47.02 18.81 -0.93
CA GLY A 574 46.47 20.17 -1.11
C GLY A 574 44.96 20.26 -1.35
N GLY A 575 44.28 19.13 -1.51
CA GLY A 575 42.82 19.04 -1.51
C GLY A 575 42.17 19.45 -0.17
N PRO A 576 40.84 19.64 -0.15
CA PRO A 576 40.09 19.92 1.07
C PRO A 576 40.15 18.74 2.04
N ARG A 577 40.08 19.03 3.33
CA ARG A 577 40.14 18.04 4.43
C ARG A 577 38.82 17.88 5.17
N SER A 578 37.88 18.81 4.97
CA SER A 578 36.50 18.64 5.42
C SER A 578 35.50 19.32 4.49
N LEU A 579 34.25 18.84 4.52
CA LEU A 579 33.15 19.29 3.67
C LEU A 579 31.91 19.56 4.53
N ALA A 580 31.36 20.77 4.44
CA ALA A 580 30.13 21.16 5.13
C ALA A 580 29.01 21.40 4.13
N TYR A 581 27.86 20.76 4.30
CA TYR A 581 26.63 21.05 3.58
C TYR A 581 25.72 21.88 4.47
N LEU A 582 25.27 23.02 3.97
CA LEU A 582 24.39 23.97 4.65
C LEU A 582 23.09 24.08 3.88
N THR A 583 21.95 24.02 4.56
CA THR A 583 20.64 24.21 3.93
C THR A 583 19.64 24.85 4.87
N ALA A 584 18.57 25.40 4.33
CA ALA A 584 17.42 25.91 5.09
C ALA A 584 16.22 26.15 4.16
N ALA A 585 15.06 26.38 4.77
CA ALA A 585 13.94 27.01 4.08
C ALA A 585 14.25 28.50 3.90
N MET A 586 13.77 29.08 2.79
CA MET A 586 13.77 30.52 2.59
C MET A 586 12.35 31.01 2.36
N ASP A 587 12.05 32.23 2.80
CA ASP A 587 10.85 32.94 2.36
C ASP A 587 11.04 33.45 0.93
N ASP A 588 9.94 33.55 0.18
CA ASP A 588 9.92 34.26 -1.09
C ASP A 588 10.17 35.76 -0.84
N ASP A 589 11.18 36.34 -1.50
CA ASP A 589 11.46 37.78 -1.49
C ASP A 589 10.68 38.52 -2.58
N GLU A 590 10.31 37.81 -3.64
CA GLU A 590 9.41 38.24 -4.70
C GLU A 590 8.43 37.08 -5.03
N PRO A 591 7.20 37.36 -5.50
CA PRO A 591 6.27 36.30 -5.90
C PRO A 591 6.90 35.37 -6.95
N PRO A 592 6.80 34.03 -6.79
CA PRO A 592 7.38 33.10 -7.76
C PRO A 592 6.70 33.27 -9.12
N PRO A 593 7.46 33.46 -10.22
CA PRO A 593 6.86 33.61 -11.54
C PRO A 593 6.10 32.33 -11.94
N ILE A 594 4.89 32.52 -12.47
CA ILE A 594 4.01 31.43 -12.94
C ILE A 594 4.13 31.19 -14.44
N GLU A 595 4.77 32.09 -15.17
CA GLU A 595 5.03 31.97 -16.61
C GLU A 595 6.54 31.95 -16.88
N ARG A 596 6.94 31.19 -17.90
CA ARG A 596 8.35 31.01 -18.27
C ARG A 596 9.03 32.32 -18.65
N SER A 597 8.35 33.17 -19.42
CA SER A 597 8.86 34.48 -19.85
C SER A 597 9.22 35.38 -18.67
N ALA A 598 8.44 35.34 -17.60
CA ALA A 598 8.68 36.10 -16.37
C ALA A 598 9.78 35.47 -15.48
N TYR A 599 10.21 34.24 -15.78
CA TYR A 599 11.29 33.56 -15.08
C TYR A 599 12.68 33.92 -15.62
N VAL A 600 12.78 34.61 -16.75
CA VAL A 600 14.07 35.07 -17.31
C VAL A 600 14.84 35.88 -16.27
N GLY A 601 16.06 35.43 -15.95
CA GLY A 601 16.92 36.04 -14.94
C GLY A 601 16.51 35.81 -13.48
N TYR A 602 15.39 35.14 -13.20
CA TYR A 602 14.95 34.83 -11.83
C TYR A 602 15.96 33.93 -11.11
N ALA A 603 16.37 32.82 -11.74
CA ALA A 603 17.34 31.89 -11.15
C ALA A 603 18.69 32.58 -10.83
N ALA A 604 19.14 33.50 -11.69
CA ALA A 604 20.36 34.29 -11.46
C ALA A 604 20.22 35.23 -10.24
N ARG A 605 19.08 35.91 -10.08
CA ARG A 605 18.80 36.73 -8.89
C ARG A 605 18.76 35.86 -7.62
N GLN A 606 18.12 34.70 -7.69
CA GLN A 606 18.06 33.77 -6.56
C GLN A 606 19.45 33.19 -6.23
N LEU A 607 20.30 32.88 -7.22
CA LEU A 607 21.70 32.49 -6.98
C LEU A 607 22.47 33.58 -6.23
N GLN A 608 22.32 34.84 -6.65
CA GLN A 608 22.96 35.96 -5.99
C GLN A 608 22.44 36.18 -4.56
N ARG A 609 21.14 35.94 -4.35
CA ARG A 609 20.52 35.94 -3.01
C ARG A 609 21.12 34.85 -2.13
N VAL A 610 21.24 33.61 -2.64
CA VAL A 610 21.88 32.49 -1.91
C VAL A 610 23.33 32.81 -1.54
N ARG A 611 24.11 33.38 -2.46
CA ARG A 611 25.50 33.82 -2.17
C ARG A 611 25.54 34.87 -1.05
N THR A 612 24.65 35.85 -1.10
CA THR A 612 24.55 36.92 -0.09
C THR A 612 24.16 36.36 1.28
N LEU A 613 23.19 35.46 1.33
CA LEU A 613 22.74 34.81 2.56
C LEU A 613 23.83 33.90 3.16
N THR A 614 24.57 33.19 2.31
CA THR A 614 25.70 32.35 2.72
C THR A 614 26.82 33.20 3.32
N ALA A 615 27.24 34.26 2.62
CA ALA A 615 28.24 35.19 3.13
C ALA A 615 27.82 35.79 4.49
N ARG A 616 26.57 36.27 4.59
CA ARG A 616 26.02 36.78 5.85
C ARG A 616 26.05 35.74 6.97
N HIS A 617 25.66 34.50 6.70
CA HIS A 617 25.70 33.43 7.69
C HIS A 617 27.13 33.15 8.18
N LEU A 618 28.10 33.12 7.26
CA LEU A 618 29.51 32.94 7.59
C LEU A 618 30.10 34.12 8.37
N ASP A 619 29.62 35.33 8.12
CA ASP A 619 30.10 36.53 8.82
C ASP A 619 29.52 36.64 10.24
N THR A 620 28.32 36.11 10.50
CA THR A 620 27.62 36.31 11.80
C THR A 620 27.52 35.07 12.68
N SER A 621 27.62 33.86 12.10
CA SER A 621 27.28 32.61 12.80
C SER A 621 28.38 31.54 12.74
N ALA A 622 29.44 31.74 11.94
CA ALA A 622 30.49 30.72 11.77
C ALA A 622 31.27 30.41 13.05
N ALA A 623 31.56 31.41 13.90
CA ALA A 623 32.41 31.21 15.09
C ALA A 623 31.86 30.19 16.10
N HIS A 624 30.55 29.99 16.17
CA HIS A 624 29.97 28.95 17.03
C HIS A 624 30.26 27.54 16.50
N LEU A 625 30.25 27.38 15.18
CA LEU A 625 30.45 26.09 14.53
C LEU A 625 31.95 25.76 14.35
N TRP A 626 32.74 26.77 13.98
CA TRP A 626 34.13 26.61 13.57
C TRP A 626 35.06 27.67 14.18
N PRO A 627 35.14 27.75 15.52
CA PRO A 627 35.82 28.82 16.23
C PRO A 627 37.31 28.96 15.88
N ALA A 628 38.00 27.85 15.56
CA ALA A 628 39.45 27.87 15.31
C ALA A 628 39.81 28.42 13.91
N ILE A 629 38.84 28.53 13.02
CA ILE A 629 39.00 29.10 11.66
C ILE A 629 38.14 30.34 11.46
N SER A 630 37.68 30.95 12.56
CA SER A 630 37.02 32.26 12.55
C SER A 630 38.00 33.36 12.95
N ARG A 631 37.78 34.56 12.41
CA ARG A 631 38.48 35.80 12.73
C ARG A 631 38.04 36.31 14.11
N PRO A 632 38.80 37.23 14.74
CA PRO A 632 38.45 37.78 16.06
C PRO A 632 37.09 38.49 16.13
N ASP A 633 36.56 38.97 15.00
CA ASP A 633 35.22 39.58 14.89
C ASP A 633 34.09 38.54 14.75
N GLY A 634 34.41 37.24 14.78
CA GLY A 634 33.45 36.13 14.72
C GLY A 634 33.16 35.60 13.32
N ALA A 635 33.53 36.33 12.27
CA ALA A 635 33.33 35.90 10.89
C ALA A 635 34.30 34.78 10.49
N LEU A 636 33.91 33.92 9.54
CA LEU A 636 34.80 32.90 8.99
C LEU A 636 36.04 33.54 8.33
N ASP A 637 37.23 33.01 8.60
CA ASP A 637 38.42 33.30 7.79
C ASP A 637 38.30 32.60 6.43
N ARG A 638 37.86 33.35 5.40
CA ARG A 638 37.60 32.80 4.06
C ARG A 638 38.84 32.18 3.40
N SER A 639 40.06 32.54 3.82
CA SER A 639 41.30 31.92 3.32
C SER A 639 41.40 30.42 3.66
N ARG A 640 40.61 29.96 4.65
CA ARG A 640 40.48 28.56 5.08
C ARG A 640 39.60 27.73 4.18
N LEU A 641 38.84 28.35 3.29
CA LEU A 641 38.11 27.65 2.23
C LEU A 641 39.11 27.15 1.17
N HIS A 642 38.86 25.95 0.66
CA HIS A 642 39.64 25.40 -0.45
C HIS A 642 39.23 26.11 -1.74
N ALA A 643 40.22 26.70 -2.41
CA ALA A 643 40.12 27.29 -3.73
C ALA A 643 41.50 27.23 -4.42
N PRO A 644 41.56 27.31 -5.77
CA PRO A 644 42.81 27.47 -6.49
C PRO A 644 43.58 28.69 -5.98
N ALA A 645 44.92 28.64 -6.02
CA ALA A 645 45.77 29.74 -5.54
C ALA A 645 45.51 31.08 -6.28
N SER A 646 44.98 31.01 -7.50
CA SER A 646 44.59 32.17 -8.31
C SER A 646 43.21 32.75 -7.97
N SER A 647 42.51 32.22 -6.97
CA SER A 647 41.15 32.66 -6.62
C SER A 647 41.19 33.88 -5.68
N ASP A 648 40.74 35.04 -6.18
CA ASP A 648 40.69 36.28 -5.38
C ASP A 648 39.62 36.23 -4.26
N ASP A 649 38.54 35.47 -4.45
CA ASP A 649 37.53 35.20 -3.43
C ASP A 649 37.31 33.68 -3.28
N PRO A 650 37.89 33.04 -2.25
CA PRO A 650 37.67 31.62 -1.99
C PRO A 650 36.20 31.22 -1.79
N LEU A 651 35.34 32.15 -1.34
CA LEU A 651 33.91 31.89 -1.17
C LEU A 651 33.20 31.74 -2.51
N ALA A 652 33.55 32.54 -3.52
CA ALA A 652 33.02 32.41 -4.88
C ALA A 652 33.36 31.07 -5.54
N PHE A 653 34.44 30.39 -5.08
CA PHE A 653 34.78 29.04 -5.53
C PHE A 653 33.88 27.94 -4.91
N GLN A 654 33.16 28.24 -3.83
CA GLN A 654 32.26 27.28 -3.18
C GLN A 654 30.96 27.07 -3.98
N HIS A 655 30.25 25.97 -3.72
CA HIS A 655 29.01 25.66 -4.42
C HIS A 655 27.82 26.31 -3.72
N HIS A 656 26.96 26.94 -4.51
CA HIS A 656 25.76 27.64 -4.08
C HIS A 656 24.64 27.22 -5.02
N SER A 657 23.55 26.68 -4.48
CA SER A 657 22.46 26.16 -5.28
C SER A 657 21.13 26.85 -4.92
N PRO A 658 20.57 27.66 -5.83
CA PRO A 658 19.21 28.18 -5.70
C PRO A 658 18.19 27.17 -6.25
N VAL A 659 16.91 27.46 -6.06
CA VAL A 659 15.83 26.89 -6.88
C VAL A 659 15.96 27.44 -8.30
N GLN A 660 16.23 26.58 -9.28
CA GLN A 660 16.42 26.95 -10.70
C GLN A 660 15.18 26.70 -11.55
N HIS A 661 14.29 25.84 -11.09
CA HIS A 661 13.05 25.51 -11.77
C HIS A 661 11.89 25.55 -10.76
N PRO A 662 10.67 25.98 -11.13
CA PRO A 662 9.53 25.99 -10.20
C PRO A 662 9.22 24.62 -9.58
N SER A 663 9.55 23.53 -10.27
CA SER A 663 9.45 22.16 -9.75
C SER A 663 10.38 21.85 -8.58
N ASP A 664 11.45 22.62 -8.37
CA ASP A 664 12.46 22.31 -7.36
C ASP A 664 12.01 22.76 -5.96
N ARG A 665 10.94 23.55 -5.88
CA ARG A 665 10.39 24.06 -4.62
C ARG A 665 9.93 22.92 -3.70
N TYR A 666 10.22 23.07 -2.42
CA TYR A 666 9.81 22.10 -1.41
C TYR A 666 8.31 22.21 -1.15
N VAL A 667 7.62 21.07 -1.00
CA VAL A 667 6.17 21.03 -0.78
C VAL A 667 5.87 20.98 0.71
N LEU A 668 5.08 21.93 1.19
CA LEU A 668 4.73 22.06 2.60
C LEU A 668 3.48 21.26 2.97
N SER A 669 3.27 21.08 4.27
CA SER A 669 2.06 20.46 4.83
C SER A 669 1.44 21.29 5.96
N PRO A 670 0.99 22.55 5.66
CA PRO A 670 0.35 23.38 6.67
C PRO A 670 -0.92 22.72 7.22
N ARG A 671 -1.34 23.15 8.42
CA ARG A 671 -2.57 22.65 9.02
C ARG A 671 -3.77 22.81 8.07
N GLY A 672 -4.62 21.80 8.01
CA GLY A 672 -5.84 21.77 7.21
C GLY A 672 -5.65 21.51 5.72
N THR A 673 -4.42 21.42 5.21
CA THR A 673 -4.16 21.35 3.76
C THR A 673 -4.21 19.94 3.19
N THR A 674 -3.93 18.90 3.99
CA THR A 674 -3.88 17.50 3.53
C THR A 674 -5.16 17.04 2.83
N ARG A 675 -6.33 17.54 3.26
CA ARG A 675 -7.63 17.23 2.65
C ARG A 675 -7.76 17.68 1.19
N HIS A 676 -6.89 18.60 0.74
CA HIS A 676 -6.87 19.12 -0.63
C HIS A 676 -5.92 18.37 -1.55
N ARG A 677 -5.03 17.52 -1.01
CA ARG A 677 -4.14 16.68 -1.82
C ARG A 677 -4.96 15.65 -2.59
N LEU A 678 -4.72 15.55 -3.88
CA LEU A 678 -5.33 14.55 -4.76
C LEU A 678 -4.51 13.25 -4.76
N ALA A 679 -5.17 12.10 -4.72
CA ALA A 679 -4.52 10.81 -4.97
C ALA A 679 -4.15 10.63 -6.45
N ALA A 680 -3.37 9.59 -6.76
CA ALA A 680 -2.85 9.38 -8.11
C ALA A 680 -3.94 9.21 -9.19
N ASP A 681 -5.10 8.67 -8.84
CA ASP A 681 -6.28 8.47 -9.70
C ASP A 681 -7.33 9.59 -9.61
N GLU A 682 -7.09 10.62 -8.80
CA GLU A 682 -8.03 11.71 -8.57
C GLU A 682 -7.76 12.97 -9.41
N SER A 683 -7.04 12.83 -10.52
CA SER A 683 -6.77 13.95 -11.45
C SER A 683 -8.05 14.55 -12.02
N GLY A 684 -9.13 13.76 -12.15
CA GLY A 684 -10.37 14.12 -12.83
C GLY A 684 -10.39 13.78 -14.32
N TYR A 685 -9.27 13.34 -14.89
CA TYR A 685 -9.14 13.01 -16.32
C TYR A 685 -8.75 11.56 -16.55
N LYS A 686 -9.39 10.90 -17.51
CA LYS A 686 -9.32 9.43 -17.68
C LYS A 686 -7.89 8.91 -17.93
N ASN A 687 -7.07 9.68 -18.64
CA ASN A 687 -5.73 9.28 -19.05
C ASN A 687 -4.61 10.00 -18.29
N LEU A 688 -4.92 10.79 -17.23
CA LEU A 688 -3.91 11.50 -16.44
C LEU A 688 -3.78 10.90 -15.04
N VAL A 689 -2.58 10.45 -14.69
CA VAL A 689 -2.22 9.92 -13.38
C VAL A 689 -1.25 10.89 -12.71
N LEU A 690 -1.44 11.15 -11.41
CA LEU A 690 -0.62 12.10 -10.66
C LEU A 690 0.50 11.36 -9.91
N ALA A 691 1.73 11.88 -9.97
CA ALA A 691 2.86 11.35 -9.22
C ALA A 691 3.75 12.48 -8.67
N GLY A 692 3.93 12.54 -7.35
CA GLY A 692 4.74 13.56 -6.69
C GLY A 692 4.54 13.59 -5.18
N ASP A 693 5.51 14.18 -4.46
CA ASP A 693 5.46 14.40 -3.00
C ASP A 693 4.33 15.35 -2.55
N TRP A 694 3.65 15.99 -3.51
CA TRP A 694 2.46 16.82 -3.33
C TRP A 694 1.14 16.06 -3.41
N THR A 695 1.14 14.82 -3.90
CA THR A 695 -0.08 13.98 -3.95
C THR A 695 -0.46 13.45 -2.57
N LEU A 696 -1.67 12.91 -2.45
CA LEU A 696 -2.14 12.25 -1.23
C LEU A 696 -1.43 10.90 -1.05
N THR A 697 -0.67 10.77 0.03
CA THR A 697 0.06 9.56 0.41
C THR A 697 -0.10 9.30 1.90
N PRO A 698 0.24 8.11 2.43
CA PRO A 698 0.25 7.91 3.88
C PRO A 698 1.12 8.91 4.65
N MET A 699 2.19 9.42 4.03
CA MET A 699 3.13 10.35 4.67
C MET A 699 2.70 11.83 4.61
N ASN A 700 2.03 12.26 3.53
CA ASN A 700 1.55 13.64 3.32
C ASN A 700 2.58 14.75 3.62
N LEU A 701 3.88 14.49 3.42
CA LEU A 701 4.98 15.41 3.68
C LEU A 701 5.90 15.45 2.46
N GLY A 702 6.45 16.63 2.13
CA GLY A 702 7.45 16.77 1.07
C GLY A 702 8.72 15.98 1.37
N CYS A 703 8.85 14.75 0.86
CA CYS A 703 10.05 13.94 1.10
C CYS A 703 10.19 12.82 0.07
N VAL A 704 11.36 12.18 0.04
CA VAL A 704 11.67 11.07 -0.86
C VAL A 704 10.74 9.87 -0.62
N GLU A 705 10.39 9.59 0.64
CA GLU A 705 9.46 8.51 0.97
C GLU A 705 8.07 8.77 0.40
N ALA A 706 7.53 9.98 0.57
CA ALA A 706 6.23 10.36 0.00
C ALA A 706 6.25 10.33 -1.54
N ALA A 707 7.34 10.81 -2.16
CA ALA A 707 7.51 10.72 -3.61
C ALA A 707 7.51 9.25 -4.09
N THR A 708 8.19 8.36 -3.35
CA THR A 708 8.23 6.93 -3.66
C THR A 708 6.85 6.29 -3.49
N MET A 709 6.16 6.54 -2.37
CA MET A 709 4.78 6.09 -2.14
C MET A 709 3.84 6.55 -3.25
N SER A 710 3.98 7.80 -3.68
CA SER A 710 3.21 8.36 -4.80
C SER A 710 3.48 7.62 -6.11
N GLY A 711 4.75 7.33 -6.41
CA GLY A 711 5.11 6.55 -7.60
C GLY A 711 4.59 5.12 -7.58
N ILE A 712 4.64 4.45 -6.43
CA ILE A 712 4.03 3.13 -6.22
C ILE A 712 2.52 3.22 -6.47
N ARG A 713 1.84 4.24 -5.94
CA ARG A 713 0.40 4.46 -6.15
C ARG A 713 0.07 4.69 -7.63
N ALA A 714 0.86 5.50 -8.34
CA ALA A 714 0.68 5.72 -9.77
C ALA A 714 0.82 4.42 -10.57
N ALA A 715 1.79 3.56 -10.23
CA ALA A 715 1.94 2.25 -10.84
C ALA A 715 0.77 1.30 -10.53
N GLN A 716 0.22 1.31 -9.31
CA GLN A 716 -1.01 0.57 -8.97
C GLN A 716 -2.19 1.02 -9.85
N VAL A 717 -2.35 2.32 -10.09
CA VAL A 717 -3.43 2.88 -10.93
C VAL A 717 -3.28 2.50 -12.40
N LEU A 718 -2.04 2.43 -12.90
CA LEU A 718 -1.76 2.06 -14.29
C LEU A 718 -1.90 0.55 -14.54
N THR A 719 -1.42 -0.27 -13.60
CA THR A 719 -1.43 -1.74 -13.74
C THR A 719 -2.74 -2.38 -13.30
N GLY A 720 -3.50 -1.72 -12.41
CA GLY A 720 -4.63 -2.32 -11.71
C GLY A 720 -4.23 -3.40 -10.69
N LEU A 721 -2.93 -3.58 -10.42
CA LEU A 721 -2.40 -4.61 -9.53
C LEU A 721 -2.13 -4.06 -8.12
N PRO A 722 -2.29 -4.90 -7.08
CA PRO A 722 -1.93 -4.53 -5.72
C PRO A 722 -0.40 -4.61 -5.52
N ILE A 723 0.30 -3.53 -5.84
CA ILE A 723 1.75 -3.40 -5.58
C ILE A 723 1.95 -3.10 -4.08
N PRO A 724 2.79 -3.85 -3.34
CA PRO A 724 3.00 -3.62 -1.92
C PRO A 724 3.50 -2.20 -1.63
N MET A 725 2.88 -1.54 -0.65
CA MET A 725 3.32 -0.26 -0.09
C MET A 725 3.34 -0.40 1.42
N HIS A 726 4.47 -0.06 2.02
CA HIS A 726 4.65 -0.07 3.46
C HIS A 726 3.93 1.11 4.10
N ASP A 727 3.32 0.89 5.27
CA ASP A 727 2.53 1.90 6.01
C ASP A 727 1.32 2.47 5.24
N ASP A 728 0.70 1.68 4.36
CA ASP A 728 -0.43 2.13 3.54
C ASP A 728 -1.77 2.13 4.30
N TRP A 729 -1.91 3.01 5.30
CA TRP A 729 -3.18 3.23 6.02
C TRP A 729 -4.25 3.91 5.14
N LEU A 730 -3.89 4.36 3.93
CA LEU A 730 -4.84 4.85 2.92
C LEU A 730 -5.40 3.74 2.02
N ARG A 731 -4.97 2.48 2.17
CA ARG A 731 -5.38 1.36 1.31
C ARG A 731 -6.90 1.17 1.21
N GLY A 732 -7.64 1.44 2.30
CA GLY A 732 -9.11 1.40 2.31
C GLY A 732 -9.79 2.57 1.57
N ARG A 733 -9.05 3.65 1.29
CA ARG A 733 -9.48 4.79 0.46
C ARG A 733 -8.96 4.74 -0.97
N ALA A 734 -7.84 4.07 -1.20
CA ALA A 734 -7.12 4.07 -2.48
C ALA A 734 -7.15 2.69 -3.14
N ALA A 735 -8.35 2.32 -3.54
CA ALA A 735 -8.69 2.05 -4.92
C ALA A 735 -10.21 2.08 -4.89
N ALA A 736 -10.87 2.96 -5.66
CA ALA A 736 -12.18 2.55 -6.13
C ALA A 736 -11.96 1.14 -6.68
N PRO A 737 -12.67 0.10 -6.19
CA PRO A 737 -12.54 -1.23 -6.79
C PRO A 737 -12.64 -0.99 -8.30
N PRO A 738 -11.70 -1.51 -9.11
CA PRO A 738 -11.66 -1.22 -10.55
C PRO A 738 -13.10 -1.32 -11.00
N ARG A 739 -13.68 -0.20 -11.48
CA ARG A 739 -15.13 -0.12 -11.74
C ARG A 739 -15.42 -1.36 -12.56
N ALA A 740 -16.04 -2.36 -11.92
CA ALA A 740 -16.35 -3.59 -12.62
C ALA A 740 -17.14 -3.11 -13.83
N PRO A 741 -16.78 -3.55 -15.05
CA PRO A 741 -17.51 -3.13 -16.22
C PRO A 741 -19.00 -3.29 -15.92
N LEU A 742 -19.77 -2.24 -16.19
CA LEU A 742 -21.19 -2.22 -15.85
C LEU A 742 -21.84 -3.48 -16.42
N TYR A 743 -22.64 -4.15 -15.60
CA TYR A 743 -23.46 -5.25 -16.09
C TYR A 743 -24.39 -4.69 -17.18
N ILE A 744 -24.31 -5.26 -18.38
CA ILE A 744 -25.11 -4.80 -19.53
C ILE A 744 -26.44 -5.52 -19.49
N GLU A 745 -27.49 -4.81 -19.04
CA GLU A 745 -28.87 -5.31 -19.10
C GLU A 745 -29.33 -5.49 -20.54
N ARG A 746 -29.94 -6.64 -20.82
CA ARG A 746 -30.59 -6.94 -22.11
C ARG A 746 -32.11 -6.85 -21.93
N GLY A 747 -32.84 -6.42 -22.96
CA GLY A 747 -34.28 -6.13 -22.86
C GLY A 747 -35.21 -7.31 -22.48
N LEU A 748 -34.70 -8.54 -22.46
CA LEU A 748 -35.37 -9.78 -22.03
C LEU A 748 -34.43 -10.57 -21.09
N ASN A 749 -33.94 -9.92 -20.02
CA ASN A 749 -33.02 -10.56 -19.09
C ASN A 749 -33.77 -11.48 -18.12
N GLU A 750 -33.50 -12.79 -18.20
CA GLU A 750 -34.04 -13.80 -17.26
C GLU A 750 -33.22 -13.89 -15.96
N SER A 751 -32.05 -13.25 -15.91
CA SER A 751 -31.24 -13.11 -14.69
C SER A 751 -31.71 -11.90 -13.88
N THR A 752 -32.43 -12.16 -12.79
CA THR A 752 -32.99 -11.15 -11.89
C THR A 752 -32.10 -10.96 -10.65
N SER A 753 -32.21 -9.79 -10.00
CA SER A 753 -31.38 -9.39 -8.87
C SER A 753 -32.08 -9.57 -7.51
N PRO A 754 -31.34 -9.89 -6.44
CA PRO A 754 -31.88 -9.90 -5.08
C PRO A 754 -32.21 -8.48 -4.58
N PRO A 755 -33.04 -8.33 -3.53
CA PRO A 755 -33.62 -9.41 -2.73
C PRO A 755 -34.63 -10.26 -3.49
N TYR A 756 -34.55 -11.58 -3.28
CA TYR A 756 -35.57 -12.53 -3.71
C TYR A 756 -36.54 -12.77 -2.57
N ASP A 757 -37.82 -12.53 -2.81
CA ASP A 757 -38.88 -12.71 -1.83
C ASP A 757 -39.70 -13.95 -2.19
N ALA A 758 -39.66 -14.96 -1.31
CA ALA A 758 -40.44 -16.18 -1.43
C ALA A 758 -41.64 -16.11 -0.47
N ARG A 759 -42.84 -16.19 -1.03
CA ARG A 759 -44.11 -16.08 -0.31
C ARG A 759 -44.98 -17.30 -0.55
N SER A 760 -45.77 -17.63 0.47
CA SER A 760 -46.64 -18.81 0.47
C SER A 760 -45.85 -20.09 0.18
N SER A 761 -44.64 -20.18 0.73
CA SER A 761 -43.74 -21.30 0.50
C SER A 761 -44.08 -22.45 1.43
N VAL A 762 -44.18 -23.64 0.85
CA VAL A 762 -44.25 -24.91 1.58
C VAL A 762 -42.88 -25.57 1.48
N MET A 763 -42.28 -25.94 2.62
CA MET A 763 -40.99 -26.61 2.70
C MET A 763 -41.14 -27.94 3.45
N VAL A 764 -40.63 -29.01 2.84
CA VAL A 764 -40.31 -30.26 3.53
C VAL A 764 -38.80 -30.32 3.72
N ALA A 765 -38.33 -30.53 4.95
CA ALA A 765 -36.92 -30.72 5.23
C ALA A 765 -36.69 -32.02 6.01
N THR A 766 -35.70 -32.80 5.58
CA THR A 766 -35.34 -34.10 6.16
C THR A 766 -33.87 -34.12 6.51
N LEU A 767 -33.54 -34.62 7.70
CA LEU A 767 -32.16 -34.72 8.17
C LEU A 767 -31.60 -36.12 7.85
N LEU A 768 -30.46 -36.16 7.16
CA LEU A 768 -29.80 -37.36 6.71
C LEU A 768 -28.43 -37.50 7.38
N GLN A 769 -28.07 -38.73 7.74
CA GLN A 769 -26.76 -39.06 8.30
C GLN A 769 -25.70 -39.02 7.19
N ALA A 770 -24.55 -38.39 7.48
CA ALA A 770 -23.43 -38.31 6.55
C ALA A 770 -22.08 -38.56 7.24
N ASP A 771 -21.07 -38.94 6.45
CA ASP A 771 -19.68 -39.03 6.89
C ASP A 771 -19.11 -37.61 7.09
N PRO A 772 -18.76 -37.23 8.33
CA PRO A 772 -18.26 -35.89 8.62
C PRO A 772 -16.92 -35.59 7.94
N ARG A 773 -16.08 -36.60 7.66
CA ARG A 773 -14.80 -36.41 6.96
C ARG A 773 -15.04 -36.00 5.51
N ARG A 774 -15.96 -36.68 4.82
CA ARG A 774 -16.34 -36.33 3.44
C ARG A 774 -16.97 -34.94 3.35
N LEU A 775 -17.78 -34.55 4.34
CA LEU A 775 -18.31 -33.18 4.41
C LEU A 775 -17.20 -32.13 4.62
N ARG A 776 -16.21 -32.42 5.46
CA ARG A 776 -15.06 -31.52 5.65
C ARG A 776 -14.25 -31.38 4.36
N ASP A 777 -14.00 -32.47 3.65
CA ASP A 777 -13.30 -32.45 2.37
C ASP A 777 -14.10 -31.71 1.28
N LEU A 778 -15.43 -31.86 1.28
CA LEU A 778 -16.33 -31.12 0.40
C LEU A 778 -16.23 -29.60 0.65
N CYS A 779 -16.39 -29.17 1.91
CA CYS A 779 -16.27 -27.76 2.28
C CYS A 779 -14.85 -27.22 2.01
N GLY A 780 -13.81 -28.00 2.29
CA GLY A 780 -12.43 -27.62 1.99
C GLY A 780 -12.19 -27.41 0.50
N ARG A 781 -12.66 -28.33 -0.36
CA ARG A 781 -12.50 -28.22 -1.81
C ARG A 781 -13.34 -27.10 -2.42
N HIS A 782 -14.57 -26.90 -1.95
CA HIS A 782 -15.49 -25.94 -2.57
C HIS A 782 -15.40 -24.53 -1.97
N LEU A 783 -15.14 -24.43 -0.67
CA LEU A 783 -15.17 -23.16 0.07
C LEU A 783 -13.79 -22.71 0.56
N GLY A 784 -12.76 -23.56 0.43
CA GLY A 784 -11.38 -23.27 0.83
C GLY A 784 -10.60 -22.38 -0.14
N LEU A 785 -11.23 -21.33 -0.68
CA LEU A 785 -10.57 -20.35 -1.57
C LEU A 785 -9.73 -19.32 -0.78
N HIS A 786 -9.90 -19.25 0.54
CA HIS A 786 -9.24 -18.27 1.40
C HIS A 786 -8.68 -18.95 2.67
N GLU A 787 -7.48 -18.55 3.10
CA GLU A 787 -6.85 -19.09 4.31
C GLU A 787 -7.47 -18.55 5.61
N GLU A 788 -7.96 -17.30 5.57
CA GLU A 788 -8.50 -16.58 6.72
C GLU A 788 -9.99 -16.83 6.97
N ARG A 789 -10.79 -17.09 5.92
CA ARG A 789 -12.23 -17.41 6.04
C ARG A 789 -12.42 -18.92 5.90
N VAL A 790 -12.89 -19.58 6.95
CA VAL A 790 -12.96 -21.05 7.06
C VAL A 790 -14.39 -21.50 7.30
N TYR A 791 -14.84 -22.51 6.56
CA TYR A 791 -16.19 -23.08 6.66
C TYR A 791 -16.12 -24.50 7.20
N ILE A 792 -16.73 -24.73 8.35
CA ILE A 792 -16.63 -26.01 9.08
C ILE A 792 -18.02 -26.65 9.14
N PRO A 793 -18.22 -27.90 8.67
CA PRO A 793 -19.50 -28.59 8.84
C PRO A 793 -19.90 -28.67 10.32
N LEU A 794 -21.15 -28.28 10.63
CA LEU A 794 -21.66 -28.22 12.00
C LEU A 794 -21.72 -29.60 12.67
N GLY A 795 -21.89 -30.65 11.87
CA GLY A 795 -21.90 -32.04 12.33
C GLY A 795 -22.02 -33.03 11.17
N PRO A 796 -22.16 -34.33 11.46
CA PRO A 796 -22.20 -35.41 10.48
C PRO A 796 -23.58 -35.53 9.79
N MET A 797 -24.09 -34.42 9.25
CA MET A 797 -25.46 -34.34 8.76
C MET A 797 -25.60 -33.50 7.49
N VAL A 798 -26.55 -33.90 6.66
CA VAL A 798 -27.00 -33.17 5.47
C VAL A 798 -28.51 -33.02 5.55
N VAL A 799 -29.04 -31.86 5.18
CA VAL A 799 -30.48 -31.63 5.09
C VAL A 799 -30.88 -31.77 3.62
N PHE A 800 -31.72 -32.74 3.29
CA PHE A 800 -32.46 -32.69 2.04
C PHE A 800 -33.71 -31.84 2.26
N TYR A 801 -33.89 -30.81 1.44
CA TYR A 801 -35.07 -29.98 1.46
C TYR A 801 -35.75 -29.96 0.08
N ALA A 802 -37.07 -29.85 0.11
CA ALA A 802 -37.91 -29.64 -1.05
C ALA A 802 -38.85 -28.49 -0.74
N GLN A 803 -38.95 -27.53 -1.66
CA GLN A 803 -39.75 -26.34 -1.49
C GLN A 803 -40.67 -26.12 -2.69
N ASP A 804 -41.89 -25.67 -2.42
CA ASP A 804 -42.88 -25.21 -3.40
C ASP A 804 -43.17 -23.74 -3.10
N ASN A 805 -42.48 -22.83 -3.81
CA ASN A 805 -42.70 -21.39 -3.72
C ASN A 805 -43.84 -20.99 -4.66
N ARG A 806 -44.98 -20.60 -4.09
CA ARG A 806 -46.13 -20.16 -4.90
C ARG A 806 -45.94 -18.78 -5.51
N LEU A 807 -45.19 -17.92 -4.83
CA LEU A 807 -44.95 -16.54 -5.21
C LEU A 807 -43.49 -16.20 -4.94
N LEU A 808 -42.66 -16.29 -5.97
CA LEU A 808 -41.28 -15.82 -5.97
C LEU A 808 -41.18 -14.51 -6.76
N SER A 809 -40.64 -13.46 -6.15
CA SER A 809 -40.37 -12.18 -6.80
C SER A 809 -38.94 -11.70 -6.57
N ALA A 810 -38.47 -10.81 -7.45
CA ALA A 810 -37.16 -10.18 -7.40
C ALA A 810 -37.30 -8.65 -7.45
N VAL A 811 -36.26 -7.90 -7.07
CA VAL A 811 -36.35 -6.44 -6.96
C VAL A 811 -36.45 -5.71 -8.30
N ASP A 812 -35.88 -6.29 -9.35
CA ASP A 812 -35.74 -5.71 -10.69
C ASP A 812 -36.71 -6.31 -11.72
N ALA A 813 -37.52 -7.30 -11.32
CA ALA A 813 -38.53 -7.92 -12.16
C ALA A 813 -39.94 -7.70 -11.58
N LYS A 814 -40.83 -7.13 -12.38
CA LYS A 814 -42.23 -6.93 -11.98
C LYS A 814 -43.00 -8.24 -12.04
N GLY A 815 -43.69 -8.60 -10.95
CA GLY A 815 -44.55 -9.78 -10.86
C GLY A 815 -43.97 -10.86 -9.95
N ALA A 816 -44.70 -11.98 -9.84
CA ALA A 816 -44.26 -13.16 -9.10
C ALA A 816 -44.53 -14.42 -9.93
N VAL A 817 -43.69 -15.44 -9.74
CA VAL A 817 -43.76 -16.73 -10.44
C VAL A 817 -43.75 -17.86 -9.43
N ALA A 818 -44.28 -19.03 -9.81
CA ALA A 818 -44.10 -20.23 -9.01
C ALA A 818 -42.73 -20.86 -9.33
N GLU A 819 -42.06 -21.39 -8.31
CA GLU A 819 -40.79 -22.12 -8.44
C GLU A 819 -40.79 -23.27 -7.42
N ARG A 820 -40.38 -24.46 -7.85
CA ARG A 820 -39.97 -25.52 -6.92
C ARG A 820 -38.45 -25.56 -6.85
N ASP A 821 -37.90 -25.69 -5.64
CA ASP A 821 -36.44 -25.83 -5.43
C ASP A 821 -36.12 -26.96 -4.44
N PHE A 822 -35.39 -27.97 -4.91
CA PHE A 822 -35.08 -29.18 -4.16
C PHE A 822 -33.57 -29.34 -4.08
N GLY A 823 -33.02 -29.46 -2.88
CA GLY A 823 -31.57 -29.45 -2.71
C GLY A 823 -31.06 -30.16 -1.47
N PHE A 824 -29.74 -30.33 -1.44
CA PHE A 824 -29.00 -30.80 -0.29
C PHE A 824 -28.24 -29.63 0.32
N LEU A 825 -28.47 -29.39 1.61
CA LEU A 825 -27.89 -28.32 2.39
C LEU A 825 -26.98 -28.92 3.48
N VAL A 826 -25.76 -28.39 3.57
CA VAL A 826 -24.79 -28.69 4.61
C VAL A 826 -24.75 -27.51 5.58
N PRO A 827 -25.19 -27.68 6.84
CA PRO A 827 -25.02 -26.64 7.85
C PRO A 827 -23.53 -26.46 8.18
N VAL A 828 -23.04 -25.22 8.13
CA VAL A 828 -21.64 -24.89 8.40
C VAL A 828 -21.52 -23.80 9.46
N VAL A 829 -20.38 -23.77 10.15
CA VAL A 829 -19.92 -22.64 10.94
C VAL A 829 -18.99 -21.82 10.06
N ILE A 830 -19.28 -20.53 9.93
CA ILE A 830 -18.42 -19.57 9.24
C ILE A 830 -17.46 -19.02 10.30
N CYS A 831 -16.16 -19.25 10.10
CA CYS A 831 -15.11 -18.88 11.03
C CYS A 831 -14.09 -17.93 10.39
N GLU A 832 -13.48 -17.10 11.22
CA GLU A 832 -12.25 -16.38 10.86
C GLU A 832 -11.04 -16.97 11.58
N ARG A 833 -9.95 -17.17 10.84
CA ARG A 833 -8.67 -17.58 11.39
C ARG A 833 -7.87 -16.36 11.84
N ARG A 834 -7.60 -16.24 13.15
CA ARG A 834 -6.79 -15.16 13.75
C ARG A 834 -5.73 -15.74 14.68
N GLY A 835 -4.45 -15.51 14.37
CA GLY A 835 -3.33 -16.00 15.21
C GLY A 835 -3.32 -17.53 15.39
N GLY A 836 -3.73 -18.28 14.37
CA GLY A 836 -3.83 -19.75 14.41
C GLY A 836 -5.12 -20.30 15.02
N ARG A 837 -5.97 -19.47 15.65
CA ARG A 837 -7.26 -19.86 16.25
C ARG A 837 -8.42 -19.59 15.30
N LEU A 838 -9.50 -20.35 15.43
CA LEU A 838 -10.75 -20.19 14.68
C LEU A 838 -11.79 -19.46 15.54
N ASP A 839 -12.27 -18.31 15.08
CA ASP A 839 -13.29 -17.46 15.73
C ASP A 839 -14.61 -17.57 14.93
N PRO A 840 -15.63 -18.29 15.44
CA PRO A 840 -16.96 -18.36 14.85
C PRO A 840 -17.60 -16.97 14.66
N ARG A 841 -18.09 -16.71 13.44
CA ARG A 841 -18.76 -15.46 13.06
C ARG A 841 -20.26 -15.62 12.85
N ALA A 842 -20.67 -16.71 12.19
CA ALA A 842 -22.06 -16.97 11.87
C ALA A 842 -22.31 -18.46 11.63
N LEU A 843 -23.57 -18.87 11.66
CA LEU A 843 -23.98 -20.13 11.05
C LEU A 843 -24.34 -19.91 9.60
N GLY A 844 -23.90 -20.84 8.76
CA GLY A 844 -24.08 -20.82 7.33
C GLY A 844 -24.88 -22.02 6.81
N ALA A 845 -25.55 -21.80 5.69
CA ALA A 845 -26.21 -22.81 4.89
C ALA A 845 -25.46 -22.95 3.55
N TYR A 846 -24.67 -24.02 3.41
CA TYR A 846 -23.96 -24.31 2.18
C TYR A 846 -24.76 -25.30 1.33
N ILE A 847 -25.10 -24.96 0.09
CA ILE A 847 -25.91 -25.82 -0.80
C ILE A 847 -25.01 -26.36 -1.94
N PRO A 848 -24.45 -27.58 -1.81
CA PRO A 848 -23.62 -28.19 -2.85
C PRO A 848 -24.39 -28.71 -4.07
N ALA A 849 -25.69 -29.01 -3.95
CA ALA A 849 -26.51 -29.53 -5.03
C ALA A 849 -27.96 -29.05 -4.90
N LEU A 850 -28.54 -28.54 -6.00
CA LEU A 850 -29.87 -27.96 -6.06
C LEU A 850 -30.47 -28.12 -7.45
N TRP A 851 -31.77 -28.39 -7.54
CA TRP A 851 -32.54 -28.43 -8.77
C TRP A 851 -33.76 -27.54 -8.69
N VAL A 852 -34.14 -26.97 -9.84
CA VAL A 852 -35.32 -26.11 -10.02
C VAL A 852 -36.09 -26.47 -11.29
N ASP A 853 -37.37 -26.14 -11.32
CA ASP A 853 -38.28 -26.34 -12.47
C ASP A 853 -38.50 -25.06 -13.30
N LEU A 854 -37.85 -23.95 -12.92
CA LEU A 854 -37.98 -22.64 -13.59
C LEU A 854 -36.64 -22.15 -14.18
N GLY A 855 -36.63 -21.87 -15.48
CA GLY A 855 -35.45 -21.38 -16.21
C GLY A 855 -34.87 -20.07 -15.68
N ALA A 856 -35.70 -19.07 -15.40
CA ALA A 856 -35.24 -17.79 -14.83
C ALA A 856 -34.53 -17.97 -13.48
N ALA A 857 -35.04 -18.88 -12.63
CA ALA A 857 -34.44 -19.15 -11.34
C ALA A 857 -33.12 -19.93 -11.45
N LEU A 858 -32.98 -20.80 -12.46
CA LEU A 858 -31.74 -21.47 -12.82
C LEU A 858 -30.65 -20.46 -13.23
N ILE A 859 -30.98 -19.56 -14.17
CA ILE A 859 -30.03 -18.59 -14.72
C ILE A 859 -29.63 -17.57 -13.65
N GLY A 860 -30.61 -16.85 -13.07
CA GLY A 860 -30.34 -15.82 -12.05
C GLY A 860 -29.64 -16.36 -10.81
N GLY A 861 -30.02 -17.55 -10.33
CA GLY A 861 -29.39 -18.18 -9.17
C GLY A 861 -27.90 -18.48 -9.39
N ARG A 862 -27.55 -19.01 -10.58
CA ARG A 862 -26.15 -19.30 -10.95
C ARG A 862 -25.36 -18.02 -11.22
N GLU A 863 -25.97 -17.06 -11.91
CA GLU A 863 -25.28 -15.87 -12.39
C GLU A 863 -25.05 -14.82 -11.31
N VAL A 864 -25.98 -14.68 -10.37
CA VAL A 864 -25.95 -13.60 -9.38
C VAL A 864 -25.29 -14.04 -8.09
N LEU A 865 -25.82 -15.07 -7.42
CA LEU A 865 -25.32 -15.55 -6.12
C LEU A 865 -24.35 -16.73 -6.22
N GLY A 866 -24.48 -17.57 -7.26
CA GLY A 866 -23.62 -18.74 -7.44
C GLY A 866 -24.22 -20.05 -6.93
N PHE A 867 -25.56 -20.18 -6.93
CA PHE A 867 -26.19 -21.47 -6.65
C PHE A 867 -25.77 -22.53 -7.69
N PRO A 868 -25.51 -23.79 -7.29
CA PRO A 868 -25.24 -24.86 -8.25
C PRO A 868 -26.54 -25.47 -8.80
N LYS A 869 -27.48 -24.62 -9.25
CA LYS A 869 -28.79 -25.05 -9.77
C LYS A 869 -28.62 -25.89 -11.03
N GLY A 870 -29.31 -27.03 -11.09
CA GLY A 870 -29.63 -27.79 -12.30
C GLY A 870 -31.12 -27.67 -12.64
N HIS A 871 -31.50 -28.02 -13.86
CA HIS A 871 -32.90 -28.10 -14.27
C HIS A 871 -33.44 -29.52 -14.05
N ALA A 872 -34.63 -29.66 -13.49
CA ALA A 872 -35.29 -30.96 -13.29
C ALA A 872 -36.82 -30.81 -13.25
N ASP A 873 -37.53 -31.89 -13.52
CA ASP A 873 -38.94 -32.00 -13.21
C ASP A 873 -39.09 -32.39 -11.74
N LEU A 874 -39.79 -31.55 -10.98
CA LEU A 874 -39.88 -31.64 -9.52
C LEU A 874 -41.31 -32.00 -9.09
N GLY A 875 -41.48 -33.23 -8.61
CA GLY A 875 -42.73 -33.70 -8.02
C GLY A 875 -42.83 -33.28 -6.56
N PHE A 876 -43.90 -32.56 -6.20
CA PHE A 876 -44.15 -32.10 -4.84
C PHE A 876 -45.55 -32.51 -4.37
N GLU A 877 -45.65 -33.67 -3.72
CA GLU A 877 -46.84 -34.09 -2.99
C GLU A 877 -46.49 -34.18 -1.50
N ALA A 878 -46.88 -33.16 -0.73
CA ALA A 878 -46.66 -33.13 0.71
C ALA A 878 -47.86 -32.51 1.43
N GLN A 879 -48.32 -33.15 2.49
CA GLN A 879 -49.34 -32.62 3.39
C GLN A 879 -48.87 -32.72 4.85
N ALA A 880 -49.23 -31.72 5.65
CA ALA A 880 -48.97 -31.72 7.10
C ALA A 880 -49.53 -32.98 7.81
N SER A 881 -50.59 -33.59 7.27
CA SER A 881 -51.28 -34.78 7.77
C SER A 881 -50.60 -36.11 7.44
N GLY A 882 -49.53 -36.13 6.63
CA GLY A 882 -48.64 -37.30 6.52
C GLY A 882 -48.70 -38.13 5.24
N ALA A 883 -49.10 -37.57 4.10
CA ALA A 883 -48.77 -38.13 2.79
C ALA A 883 -47.55 -37.38 2.22
N LEU A 884 -46.49 -38.13 1.88
CA LEU A 884 -45.27 -37.59 1.30
C LEU A 884 -44.81 -38.41 0.08
N ALA A 885 -44.76 -37.75 -1.08
CA ALA A 885 -44.11 -38.25 -2.29
C ALA A 885 -43.41 -37.08 -3.01
N LEU A 886 -42.08 -37.08 -2.99
CA LEU A 886 -41.25 -36.08 -3.67
C LEU A 886 -40.32 -36.77 -4.65
N HIS A 887 -40.08 -36.17 -5.82
CA HIS A 887 -39.10 -36.70 -6.77
C HIS A 887 -38.39 -35.60 -7.54
N VAL A 888 -37.15 -35.90 -7.93
CA VAL A 888 -36.32 -35.10 -8.82
C VAL A 888 -36.00 -35.95 -10.05
N ASP A 889 -36.59 -35.60 -11.19
CA ASP A 889 -36.32 -36.24 -12.49
C ASP A 889 -35.47 -35.31 -13.36
N ALA A 890 -34.21 -35.69 -13.61
CA ALA A 890 -33.23 -34.83 -14.28
C ALA A 890 -32.60 -35.52 -15.49
N TRP A 891 -32.14 -34.71 -16.46
CA TRP A 891 -31.36 -35.22 -17.59
C TRP A 891 -29.93 -35.52 -17.13
N LEU A 892 -29.53 -36.78 -17.26
CA LEU A 892 -28.22 -37.27 -16.84
C LEU A 892 -27.42 -37.77 -18.05
N PRO A 893 -26.10 -37.52 -18.08
CA PRO A 893 -25.24 -38.13 -19.07
C PRO A 893 -25.17 -39.67 -18.89
N PRO A 894 -24.83 -40.42 -19.95
CA PRO A 894 -24.63 -41.86 -19.86
C PRO A 894 -23.41 -42.20 -18.97
N GLU A 895 -23.44 -43.35 -18.28
CA GLU A 895 -22.32 -43.85 -17.45
C GLU A 895 -21.09 -44.23 -18.27
N GLY A 896 -21.30 -44.57 -19.54
CA GLY A 896 -20.31 -44.96 -20.52
C GLY A 896 -20.93 -45.03 -21.92
N GLY A 897 -20.09 -44.96 -22.95
CA GLY A 897 -20.53 -44.85 -24.35
C GLY A 897 -19.65 -43.88 -25.12
N ASP A 898 -19.87 -43.78 -26.43
CA ASP A 898 -19.21 -42.76 -27.25
C ASP A 898 -19.86 -41.37 -27.05
N ALA A 899 -19.29 -40.35 -27.69
CA ALA A 899 -19.77 -38.97 -27.61
C ALA A 899 -21.20 -38.76 -28.16
N LEU A 900 -21.81 -39.77 -28.80
CA LEU A 900 -23.14 -39.70 -29.41
C LEU A 900 -24.22 -40.39 -28.57
N THR A 901 -23.84 -41.02 -27.46
CA THR A 901 -24.81 -41.68 -26.57
C THR A 901 -25.72 -40.61 -25.92
N PRO A 902 -27.05 -40.68 -26.12
CA PRO A 902 -27.96 -39.64 -25.67
C PRO A 902 -28.05 -39.62 -24.14
N TRP A 903 -28.27 -38.42 -23.61
CA TRP A 903 -28.61 -38.25 -22.19
C TRP A 903 -29.98 -38.90 -21.94
N ARG A 904 -30.22 -39.28 -20.69
CA ARG A 904 -31.48 -39.92 -20.27
C ARG A 904 -32.14 -39.10 -19.18
N HIS A 905 -33.46 -39.03 -19.24
CA HIS A 905 -34.26 -38.40 -18.20
C HIS A 905 -34.60 -39.47 -17.16
N GLU A 906 -34.05 -39.31 -15.95
CA GLU A 906 -34.06 -40.37 -14.93
C GLU A 906 -34.36 -39.81 -13.54
N ARG A 907 -34.87 -40.68 -12.68
CA ARG A 907 -35.20 -40.35 -11.29
C ARG A 907 -33.96 -40.32 -10.40
N LEU A 908 -33.46 -39.11 -10.19
CA LEU A 908 -32.26 -38.84 -9.41
C LEU A 908 -32.49 -39.01 -7.91
N VAL A 909 -33.54 -38.38 -7.38
CA VAL A 909 -33.92 -38.42 -5.96
C VAL A 909 -35.39 -38.77 -5.85
N GLU A 910 -35.73 -39.62 -4.88
CA GLU A 910 -37.12 -39.90 -4.52
C GLU A 910 -37.25 -39.97 -3.01
N VAL A 911 -38.26 -39.28 -2.47
CA VAL A 911 -38.57 -39.23 -1.04
C VAL A 911 -40.00 -39.69 -0.82
N ARG A 912 -40.18 -40.64 0.10
CA ARG A 912 -41.49 -41.24 0.37
C ARG A 912 -41.66 -41.60 1.84
N ASP A 913 -42.91 -41.78 2.25
CA ASP A 913 -43.24 -42.41 3.53
C ASP A 913 -42.79 -43.88 3.54
N ALA A 914 -42.06 -44.32 4.56
CA ALA A 914 -41.51 -45.67 4.66
C ALA A 914 -42.44 -46.68 5.37
N GLY A 915 -43.72 -46.35 5.59
CA GLY A 915 -44.71 -47.24 6.21
C GLY A 915 -44.78 -47.18 7.76
N GLU A 916 -45.07 -48.32 8.41
CA GLU A 916 -45.21 -48.43 9.88
C GLU A 916 -43.84 -48.41 10.58
N GLY A 917 -43.68 -47.54 11.58
CA GLY A 917 -42.47 -47.45 12.39
C GLY A 917 -42.50 -46.23 13.32
N ALA A 918 -41.56 -46.17 14.27
CA ALA A 918 -41.42 -45.01 15.15
C ALA A 918 -41.10 -43.75 14.31
N PRO A 919 -41.86 -42.65 14.47
CA PRO A 919 -41.63 -41.43 13.70
C PRO A 919 -40.22 -40.88 13.94
N ALA A 920 -39.65 -40.21 12.95
CA ALA A 920 -38.33 -39.56 13.00
C ALA A 920 -38.32 -38.43 14.04
N VAL A 921 -37.34 -38.25 14.94
CA VAL A 921 -37.41 -37.30 16.07
C VAL A 921 -37.63 -35.83 15.63
N SER A 922 -37.92 -34.91 16.55
CA SER A 922 -38.06 -33.49 16.16
C SER A 922 -36.77 -32.98 15.50
N LEU A 923 -36.86 -32.07 14.52
CA LEU A 923 -35.67 -31.53 13.86
C LEU A 923 -34.68 -30.92 14.88
N LEU A 924 -35.20 -30.26 15.91
CA LEU A 924 -34.39 -29.67 16.96
C LEU A 924 -33.67 -30.74 17.80
N ASP A 925 -34.35 -31.84 18.13
CA ASP A 925 -33.76 -32.94 18.90
C ASP A 925 -32.77 -33.74 18.05
N ALA A 926 -33.01 -33.91 16.75
CA ALA A 926 -32.05 -34.52 15.84
C ALA A 926 -30.80 -33.64 15.65
N LEU A 927 -30.97 -32.32 15.49
CA LEU A 927 -29.85 -31.38 15.43
C LEU A 927 -29.04 -31.38 16.74
N ARG A 928 -29.71 -31.44 17.89
CA ARG A 928 -29.06 -31.56 19.21
C ARG A 928 -28.34 -32.90 19.39
N ALA A 929 -28.96 -34.02 18.99
CA ALA A 929 -28.36 -35.35 19.05
C ALA A 929 -27.17 -35.50 18.09
N SER A 930 -27.18 -34.72 17.00
CA SER A 930 -26.10 -34.68 16.00
C SER A 930 -25.03 -33.62 16.31
N HIS A 931 -25.20 -32.83 17.37
CA HIS A 931 -24.18 -31.89 17.84
C HIS A 931 -23.05 -32.66 18.54
N ASP A 932 -21.90 -32.71 17.90
CA ASP A 932 -20.72 -33.40 18.41
C ASP A 932 -19.62 -32.39 18.78
N ALA A 933 -19.49 -32.12 20.09
CA ALA A 933 -18.46 -31.24 20.62
C ALA A 933 -17.03 -31.78 20.35
N ALA A 934 -16.87 -33.11 20.30
CA ALA A 934 -15.59 -33.72 19.96
C ALA A 934 -15.25 -33.52 18.47
N TRP A 935 -16.25 -33.56 17.59
CA TRP A 935 -16.09 -33.23 16.17
C TRP A 935 -15.63 -31.78 15.95
N LEU A 936 -16.32 -30.81 16.56
CA LEU A 936 -15.95 -29.39 16.45
C LEU A 936 -14.54 -29.15 17.04
N GLY A 937 -14.22 -29.84 18.14
CA GLY A 937 -12.86 -29.87 18.70
C GLY A 937 -11.81 -30.39 17.70
N ALA A 938 -12.07 -31.53 17.07
CA ALA A 938 -11.23 -32.09 16.02
C ALA A 938 -11.22 -31.25 14.72
N ALA A 939 -12.16 -30.32 14.56
CA ALA A 939 -12.18 -29.32 13.49
C ALA A 939 -11.35 -28.07 13.79
N GLY A 940 -10.76 -27.98 14.99
CA GLY A 940 -9.93 -26.85 15.41
C GLY A 940 -10.67 -25.76 16.18
N LEU A 941 -11.92 -26.00 16.60
CA LEU A 941 -12.68 -25.10 17.47
C LEU A 941 -12.43 -25.46 18.94
N ASP A 942 -11.77 -24.55 19.66
CA ASP A 942 -11.57 -24.71 21.11
C ASP A 942 -12.89 -24.60 21.90
N GLY A 943 -12.86 -24.92 23.19
CA GLY A 943 -14.07 -24.93 24.03
C GLY A 943 -14.80 -23.58 24.12
N CYS A 944 -14.09 -22.45 23.99
CA CYS A 944 -14.72 -21.13 23.96
C CYS A 944 -15.45 -20.92 22.62
N ALA A 945 -14.79 -21.27 21.51
CA ALA A 945 -15.37 -21.20 20.17
C ALA A 945 -16.60 -22.11 20.06
N GLN A 946 -16.59 -23.31 20.65
CA GLN A 946 -17.77 -24.18 20.69
C GLN A 946 -18.95 -23.54 21.44
N GLY A 947 -18.69 -22.85 22.56
CA GLY A 947 -19.71 -22.07 23.27
C GLY A 947 -20.30 -20.94 22.42
N GLN A 948 -19.48 -20.29 21.59
CA GLN A 948 -19.94 -19.27 20.64
C GLN A 948 -20.81 -19.86 19.53
N VAL A 949 -20.47 -21.04 19.00
CA VAL A 949 -21.30 -21.74 18.00
C VAL A 949 -22.71 -22.02 18.55
N LEU A 950 -22.81 -22.43 19.81
CA LEU A 950 -24.11 -22.63 20.48
C LEU A 950 -24.90 -21.32 20.58
N ALA A 951 -24.24 -20.21 20.94
CA ALA A 951 -24.88 -18.88 21.01
C ALA A 951 -25.38 -18.43 19.63
N LEU A 952 -24.57 -18.61 18.58
CA LEU A 952 -24.97 -18.33 17.20
C LEU A 952 -26.18 -19.17 16.77
N GLY A 953 -26.25 -20.43 17.20
CA GLY A 953 -27.42 -21.29 16.98
C GLY A 953 -28.70 -20.74 17.61
N VAL A 954 -28.62 -20.29 18.87
CA VAL A 954 -29.76 -19.65 19.56
C VAL A 954 -30.19 -18.37 18.83
N ASP A 955 -29.22 -17.56 18.38
CA ASP A 955 -29.50 -16.33 17.64
C ASP A 955 -30.15 -16.61 16.27
N CYS A 956 -29.70 -17.62 15.54
CA CYS A 956 -30.34 -18.06 14.29
C CYS A 956 -31.79 -18.49 14.52
N LEU A 957 -32.07 -19.26 15.57
CA LEU A 957 -33.44 -19.68 15.91
C LEU A 957 -34.33 -18.49 16.30
N ARG A 958 -33.78 -17.53 17.07
CA ARG A 958 -34.48 -16.33 17.54
C ARG A 958 -34.79 -15.37 16.40
N THR A 959 -33.82 -15.13 15.53
CA THR A 959 -33.93 -14.15 14.43
C THR A 959 -34.55 -14.72 13.16
N GLY A 960 -34.51 -16.05 12.99
CA GLY A 960 -34.83 -16.69 11.71
C GLY A 960 -33.86 -16.33 10.58
N SER A 961 -32.64 -15.90 10.92
CA SER A 961 -31.62 -15.47 9.96
C SER A 961 -30.47 -16.47 9.88
N VAL A 962 -30.03 -16.80 8.67
CA VAL A 962 -28.84 -17.62 8.38
C VAL A 962 -28.07 -17.02 7.20
N SER A 963 -26.75 -17.21 7.17
CA SER A 963 -25.94 -16.82 6.00
C SER A 963 -25.92 -17.95 4.98
N MET A 964 -26.48 -17.74 3.80
CA MET A 964 -26.28 -18.68 2.69
C MET A 964 -24.87 -18.52 2.14
N VAL A 965 -24.20 -19.64 1.87
CA VAL A 965 -22.82 -19.68 1.37
C VAL A 965 -22.80 -20.31 -0.02
N PHE A 966 -22.13 -19.66 -0.97
CA PHE A 966 -22.08 -20.10 -2.37
C PHE A 966 -20.66 -20.11 -2.91
N LEU A 967 -20.37 -21.09 -3.79
CA LEU A 967 -19.22 -21.05 -4.68
C LEU A 967 -19.68 -20.53 -6.04
N LYS A 968 -19.52 -19.24 -6.29
CA LYS A 968 -19.87 -18.62 -7.57
C LYS A 968 -18.72 -18.79 -8.55
N GLN A 969 -18.95 -19.50 -9.64
CA GLN A 969 -17.92 -19.72 -10.65
C GLN A 969 -18.48 -19.90 -12.07
N PHE A 970 -17.69 -19.47 -13.05
CA PHE A 970 -17.96 -19.64 -14.47
C PHE A 970 -16.75 -20.24 -15.17
N ARG A 971 -17.00 -21.23 -16.04
CA ARG A 971 -15.95 -21.93 -16.79
C ARG A 971 -15.34 -21.00 -17.84
N ASP A 972 -14.02 -21.05 -17.98
CA ASP A 972 -13.31 -20.33 -19.03
C ASP A 972 -13.65 -20.89 -20.42
N ALA A 973 -13.85 -19.99 -21.39
CA ALA A 973 -14.30 -20.35 -22.73
C ALA A 973 -13.20 -21.03 -23.57
N ALA A 974 -11.92 -20.79 -23.28
CA ALA A 974 -10.79 -21.34 -24.03
C ALA A 974 -10.17 -22.57 -23.34
N ARG A 975 -10.20 -22.60 -22.00
CA ARG A 975 -9.60 -23.65 -21.18
C ARG A 975 -10.65 -24.28 -20.27
N ARG A 976 -11.19 -25.42 -20.71
CA ARG A 976 -12.28 -26.12 -20.03
C ARG A 976 -12.00 -26.46 -18.56
N GLU A 977 -10.73 -26.57 -18.18
CA GLU A 977 -10.27 -26.88 -16.83
C GLU A 977 -10.21 -25.66 -15.89
N LEU A 978 -10.33 -24.44 -16.42
CA LEU A 978 -10.24 -23.20 -15.63
C LEU A 978 -11.58 -22.51 -15.46
N ALA A 979 -11.64 -21.62 -14.47
CA ALA A 979 -12.73 -20.68 -14.29
C ALA A 979 -12.29 -19.28 -14.75
N CYS A 980 -13.14 -18.58 -15.53
CA CYS A 980 -12.94 -17.17 -15.86
C CYS A 980 -13.39 -16.23 -14.72
N TYR A 981 -14.16 -16.75 -13.77
CA TYR A 981 -14.51 -16.10 -12.52
C TYR A 981 -14.75 -17.18 -11.45
N GLN A 982 -14.25 -16.97 -10.23
CA GLN A 982 -14.50 -17.84 -9.09
C GLN A 982 -14.40 -17.03 -7.79
N ALA A 983 -15.39 -17.14 -6.92
CA ALA A 983 -15.40 -16.50 -5.60
C ALA A 983 -16.37 -17.18 -4.63
N ILE A 984 -16.17 -16.97 -3.33
CA ILE A 984 -17.18 -17.31 -2.31
C ILE A 984 -18.11 -16.13 -2.11
N ILE A 985 -19.41 -16.38 -2.13
CA ILE A 985 -20.46 -15.39 -1.87
C ILE A 985 -21.19 -15.78 -0.59
N GLU A 986 -21.39 -14.82 0.30
CA GLU A 986 -22.24 -14.96 1.49
C GLU A 986 -23.45 -14.04 1.35
N ALA A 987 -24.67 -14.56 1.50
CA ALA A 987 -25.89 -13.75 1.41
C ALA A 987 -26.81 -14.00 2.61
N PRO A 988 -27.44 -12.95 3.19
CA PRO A 988 -28.37 -13.16 4.29
C PRO A 988 -29.68 -13.78 3.79
N CYS A 989 -30.11 -14.87 4.42
CA CYS A 989 -31.45 -15.42 4.27
C CYS A 989 -32.24 -15.19 5.57
N ARG A 990 -33.43 -14.59 5.47
CA ARG A 990 -34.24 -14.22 6.63
C ARG A 990 -35.67 -14.70 6.48
N ARG A 991 -36.18 -15.42 7.47
CA ARG A 991 -37.61 -15.73 7.57
C ARG A 991 -38.42 -14.46 7.79
N ILE A 992 -39.54 -14.33 7.09
CA ILE A 992 -40.48 -13.23 7.25
C ILE A 992 -41.60 -13.69 8.19
N GLY A 993 -41.64 -13.11 9.38
CA GLY A 993 -42.62 -13.49 10.41
C GLY A 993 -42.38 -14.88 11.01
N SER A 994 -43.40 -15.40 11.68
CA SER A 994 -43.43 -16.79 12.19
C SER A 994 -43.88 -17.75 11.09
N SER A 995 -43.39 -18.98 11.13
CA SER A 995 -43.92 -20.06 10.29
C SER A 995 -45.43 -20.25 10.57
N ARG A 996 -46.24 -20.33 9.52
CA ARG A 996 -47.70 -20.54 9.61
C ARG A 996 -48.02 -21.95 10.12
N VAL A 997 -47.28 -22.92 9.60
CA VAL A 997 -47.29 -24.32 10.01
C VAL A 997 -45.85 -24.73 10.24
N ASN A 998 -45.59 -25.45 11.33
CA ASN A 998 -44.31 -26.08 11.59
C ASN A 998 -44.58 -27.36 12.38
N THR A 999 -44.73 -28.47 11.66
CA THR A 999 -45.07 -29.76 12.25
C THR A 999 -44.07 -30.83 11.85
N ARG A 1000 -43.82 -31.74 12.77
CA ARG A 1000 -43.09 -32.97 12.50
C ARG A 1000 -43.89 -33.83 11.53
N LEU A 1001 -43.21 -34.44 10.57
CA LEU A 1001 -43.84 -35.43 9.69
C LEU A 1001 -44.18 -36.69 10.49
N PRO A 1002 -45.42 -37.18 10.45
CA PRO A 1002 -45.91 -38.20 11.37
C PRO A 1002 -45.43 -39.62 11.07
N ARG A 1003 -44.84 -39.85 9.90
CA ARG A 1003 -44.36 -41.16 9.43
C ARG A 1003 -42.83 -41.17 9.22
N PRO A 1004 -42.16 -42.32 9.30
CA PRO A 1004 -40.77 -42.46 8.91
C PRO A 1004 -40.59 -42.13 7.42
N ILE A 1005 -39.46 -41.49 7.07
CA ILE A 1005 -39.19 -41.02 5.71
C ILE A 1005 -37.98 -41.76 5.15
N GLU A 1006 -38.11 -42.23 3.92
CA GLU A 1006 -37.02 -42.80 3.13
C GLU A 1006 -36.65 -41.81 2.01
N VAL A 1007 -35.35 -41.52 1.88
CA VAL A 1007 -34.75 -40.78 0.77
C VAL A 1007 -33.91 -41.74 -0.03
N SER A 1008 -34.18 -41.88 -1.32
CA SER A 1008 -33.40 -42.71 -2.23
C SER A 1008 -32.71 -41.85 -3.28
N VAL A 1009 -31.42 -42.10 -3.50
CA VAL A 1009 -30.56 -41.34 -4.42
C VAL A 1009 -29.94 -42.30 -5.42
N LEU A 1010 -29.98 -41.95 -6.71
CA LEU A 1010 -29.39 -42.76 -7.77
C LEU A 1010 -27.85 -42.82 -7.65
N ARG A 1011 -27.30 -44.02 -7.44
CA ARG A 1011 -25.90 -44.23 -7.04
C ARG A 1011 -24.91 -43.74 -8.09
N ARG A 1012 -25.20 -43.97 -9.38
CA ARG A 1012 -24.31 -43.63 -10.51
C ARG A 1012 -23.96 -42.17 -10.66
N THR A 1013 -24.73 -41.29 -10.04
CA THR A 1013 -24.49 -39.84 -10.11
C THR A 1013 -23.33 -39.37 -9.23
N GLY A 1014 -22.87 -40.24 -8.31
CA GLY A 1014 -21.85 -39.88 -7.31
C GLY A 1014 -22.32 -38.87 -6.27
N LEU A 1015 -23.60 -38.48 -6.28
CA LEU A 1015 -24.15 -37.47 -5.37
C LEU A 1015 -24.10 -37.93 -3.91
N ALA A 1016 -24.54 -39.17 -3.65
CA ALA A 1016 -24.49 -39.76 -2.31
C ALA A 1016 -23.05 -39.84 -1.80
N ASP A 1017 -22.11 -40.21 -2.67
CA ASP A 1017 -20.69 -40.29 -2.32
C ASP A 1017 -20.08 -38.92 -2.03
N ALA A 1018 -20.38 -37.92 -2.86
CA ALA A 1018 -19.88 -36.55 -2.71
C ALA A 1018 -20.38 -35.88 -1.42
N LEU A 1019 -21.59 -36.21 -0.99
CA LEU A 1019 -22.20 -35.73 0.26
C LEU A 1019 -21.89 -36.65 1.46
N GLY A 1020 -21.25 -37.79 1.23
CA GLY A 1020 -20.94 -38.78 2.25
C GLY A 1020 -22.17 -39.43 2.89
N LEU A 1021 -23.29 -39.53 2.18
CA LEU A 1021 -24.54 -40.09 2.72
C LEU A 1021 -24.37 -41.58 3.04
N VAL A 1022 -24.78 -42.00 4.24
CA VAL A 1022 -24.64 -43.38 4.74
C VAL A 1022 -26.00 -44.08 4.67
N GLY A 1023 -26.18 -45.02 3.74
CA GLY A 1023 -27.44 -45.72 3.49
C GLY A 1023 -27.39 -47.23 3.75
N GLU A 1024 -28.57 -47.85 3.85
CA GLU A 1024 -28.77 -49.29 4.07
C GLU A 1024 -29.28 -49.95 2.78
N GLY A 1025 -28.64 -51.05 2.34
CA GLY A 1025 -29.13 -51.93 1.27
C GLY A 1025 -28.10 -52.34 0.20
N ASP A 1026 -28.22 -53.58 -0.28
CA ASP A 1026 -27.44 -54.21 -1.37
C ASP A 1026 -27.96 -53.88 -2.78
N ASP A 1027 -28.85 -52.88 -2.93
CA ASP A 1027 -29.37 -52.46 -4.23
C ASP A 1027 -28.25 -51.74 -5.01
N GLU A 1028 -27.78 -52.35 -6.11
CA GLU A 1028 -26.64 -51.82 -6.89
C GLU A 1028 -26.96 -50.43 -7.48
N GLU A 1029 -28.22 -50.12 -7.75
CA GLU A 1029 -28.59 -48.91 -8.51
C GLU A 1029 -28.84 -47.67 -7.64
N ARG A 1030 -29.37 -47.81 -6.42
CA ARG A 1030 -29.77 -46.66 -5.56
C ARG A 1030 -29.27 -46.78 -4.12
N VAL A 1031 -28.92 -45.65 -3.52
CA VAL A 1031 -28.60 -45.53 -2.09
C VAL A 1031 -29.87 -45.12 -1.35
N ARG A 1032 -30.37 -45.98 -0.46
CA ARG A 1032 -31.56 -45.71 0.37
C ARG A 1032 -31.15 -45.25 1.76
N LEU A 1033 -31.73 -44.14 2.20
CA LEU A 1033 -31.38 -43.41 3.41
C LEU A 1033 -32.64 -43.26 4.25
N ARG A 1034 -32.56 -43.65 5.52
CA ARG A 1034 -33.63 -43.35 6.48
C ARG A 1034 -33.39 -41.98 7.10
N ALA A 1035 -34.38 -41.08 7.02
CA ALA A 1035 -34.26 -39.76 7.63
C ALA A 1035 -34.30 -39.85 9.16
N LEU A 1036 -33.41 -39.11 9.82
CA LEU A 1036 -33.34 -38.98 11.28
C LEU A 1036 -34.47 -38.11 11.83
N ALA A 1037 -34.86 -37.08 11.06
CA ALA A 1037 -35.95 -36.16 11.35
C ALA A 1037 -36.60 -35.70 10.05
N GLY A 1038 -37.87 -35.31 10.12
CA GLY A 1038 -38.63 -34.72 9.01
C GLY A 1038 -39.59 -33.66 9.51
N VAL A 1039 -39.62 -32.51 8.82
CA VAL A 1039 -40.49 -31.39 9.15
C VAL A 1039 -41.22 -30.89 7.90
N TYR A 1040 -42.49 -30.55 8.09
CA TYR A 1040 -43.30 -29.80 7.15
C TYR A 1040 -43.47 -28.38 7.69
N MET A 1041 -43.11 -27.38 6.88
CA MET A 1041 -43.17 -25.98 7.26
C MET A 1041 -43.85 -25.15 6.18
N GLU A 1042 -44.70 -24.22 6.61
CA GLU A 1042 -45.16 -23.12 5.77
C GLU A 1042 -44.51 -21.84 6.26
N LEU A 1043 -43.66 -21.26 5.43
CA LEU A 1043 -42.90 -20.05 5.78
C LEU A 1043 -42.82 -19.10 4.59
N ASP A 1044 -42.47 -17.86 4.89
CA ASP A 1044 -42.03 -16.88 3.91
C ASP A 1044 -40.59 -16.50 4.26
N PHE A 1045 -39.76 -16.20 3.28
CA PHE A 1045 -38.38 -15.77 3.53
C PHE A 1045 -37.87 -14.86 2.42
N THR A 1046 -36.81 -14.11 2.73
CA THR A 1046 -36.06 -13.32 1.76
C THR A 1046 -34.63 -13.83 1.65
N ILE A 1047 -34.06 -13.73 0.45
CA ILE A 1047 -32.63 -13.91 0.21
C ILE A 1047 -32.10 -12.56 -0.27
N GLY A 1048 -31.25 -11.94 0.54
CA GLY A 1048 -30.68 -10.63 0.26
C GLY A 1048 -29.56 -10.66 -0.78
N ALA A 1049 -28.99 -9.47 -1.04
CA ALA A 1049 -27.80 -9.36 -1.87
C ALA A 1049 -26.62 -10.12 -1.26
N GLY A 1050 -25.84 -10.79 -2.11
CA GLY A 1050 -24.65 -11.51 -1.71
C GLY A 1050 -23.42 -10.61 -1.67
N GLU A 1051 -22.56 -10.83 -0.69
CA GLU A 1051 -21.25 -10.21 -0.58
C GLU A 1051 -20.17 -11.17 -1.03
N VAL A 1052 -19.27 -10.69 -1.89
CA VAL A 1052 -18.05 -11.43 -2.24
C VAL A 1052 -17.15 -11.45 -1.01
N VAL A 1053 -16.87 -12.64 -0.49
CA VAL A 1053 -15.93 -12.84 0.61
C VAL A 1053 -14.57 -12.37 0.13
N ASN A 1054 -14.10 -11.28 0.71
CA ASN A 1054 -12.86 -10.63 0.32
C ASN A 1054 -12.00 -10.51 1.59
N PRO A 1055 -10.80 -11.10 1.66
CA PRO A 1055 -10.01 -11.21 2.89
C PRO A 1055 -9.59 -9.86 3.53
N ARG A 1056 -10.06 -8.72 3.02
CA ARG A 1056 -9.68 -7.38 3.49
C ARG A 1056 -10.86 -6.46 3.84
N ARG A 1057 -12.11 -6.88 3.65
CA ARG A 1057 -13.30 -5.99 3.86
C ARG A 1057 -13.99 -6.16 5.22
N ASP A 1058 -13.95 -7.35 5.81
CA ASP A 1058 -14.69 -7.68 7.05
C ASP A 1058 -14.13 -7.06 8.34
N ARG A 1059 -13.23 -6.07 8.24
CA ARG A 1059 -12.73 -5.34 9.41
C ARG A 1059 -13.67 -4.23 9.92
N HIS A 1060 -14.77 -3.91 9.24
CA HIS A 1060 -15.47 -2.66 9.52
C HIS A 1060 -16.96 -2.66 9.88
N ASP A 1061 -17.69 -3.77 9.86
CA ASP A 1061 -19.10 -3.73 10.26
C ASP A 1061 -19.34 -4.49 11.56
N GLY A 1062 -19.11 -3.79 12.67
CA GLY A 1062 -19.44 -4.21 14.02
C GLY A 1062 -19.95 -3.04 14.85
N VAL A 1063 -21.29 -2.90 14.87
CA VAL A 1063 -22.11 -2.01 15.72
C VAL A 1063 -22.23 -0.55 15.23
N ARG A 1064 -23.32 -0.29 14.49
CA ARG A 1064 -24.05 0.99 14.58
C ARG A 1064 -24.87 1.02 15.86
#